data_AF-A0A212KSH6-F1
#
_entry.id   AF-A0A212KSH6-F1
#
_cell.length_a   1.000
_cell.length_b   1.000
_cell.length_c   1.000
_cell.angle_alpha   90.00
_cell.angle_beta   90.00
_cell.angle_gamma   90.00
#
_symmetry.space_group_name_H-M   'P 1'
#
loop_
_entity.id
_entity.type
_entity.pdbx_description
1 polymer ?
#
loop_
_entity_poly.entity_id
_entity_poly.type
_entity_poly.pdbx_seq_one_letter_code
_entity_poly.pdbx_strand_id
1 'polypeptide(L)'
;MKMYVQEYGLGRLVGPRLNWSGIYRDDEWLIAHFRNPAAHSPKSIMPVLPFDDSKFYALTNLLNVLGQKNRDEVRKIWEHKGFSPELAYELHCANCHGDYLHGNGPTAEWIYPIPKNLRNTTFLRNLTKERAIASITHGVKGGPMPAWGEVAGDKDFSDMTPVMTEPEITQLVEWLYNALPGSRIMRGEEDVPKWQYTPEDAIRELHDAGEELRDSSKVKPRTGPSREQALLLIESPGGMGAVESQDQLSDDDMAMLTGGGHASQYYVDRHPTVFISDPVGGARNGETIDISEVFDIVDSGEHGPDEVKYYIKRKYYTIDNIRSGQELFTFHCSVCHGKEGVGNGIRSETMVDAKPRMLTNLDWLETRDDLRLMRSIKYGVKGTSMTPWGDYTSSLQRMQLVMFIRELSRERLLRDRLDTSLFEAFERAALVIGKVRGERYRALEQVREQYSEARQQRERYYEQVQRNGQETAAAVAAYRQELLLLDQLKAFEADDKVLGDILASLGGELEVYRLIGINLVERRVDHAVTEKYIELVDANKGRYIARGRDLAFESDGAAKMRILGQEIISAIDKELVDVQTERAAVEGQLASGGRTEALGHLQSRYSALDKLKRKVVSGLEEGARHREVQLQLYQRLQHSSTAEMITERMLIEEAA
;
A
#
# COMPACT_ATOMS: atom_id res chain seq x y z
N MET A 1 -35.70 14.55 -25.35
CA MET A 1 -35.03 13.24 -25.21
C MET A 1 -34.44 13.19 -23.81
N LYS A 2 -34.99 12.37 -22.91
CA LYS A 2 -34.44 12.21 -21.54
C LYS A 2 -33.09 11.50 -21.66
N MET A 3 -32.03 12.06 -21.09
CA MET A 3 -30.75 11.36 -20.91
C MET A 3 -31.02 10.08 -20.12
N TYR A 4 -30.72 8.92 -20.71
CA TYR A 4 -30.76 7.66 -19.99
C TYR A 4 -29.34 7.31 -19.53
N VAL A 5 -28.89 7.99 -18.48
CA VAL A 5 -27.75 7.55 -17.67
C VAL A 5 -28.35 6.74 -16.53
N GLN A 6 -27.91 5.49 -16.33
CA GLN A 6 -28.53 4.61 -15.34
C GLN A 6 -28.35 5.19 -13.92
N GLU A 7 -29.41 5.19 -13.11
CA GLU A 7 -29.45 5.79 -11.77
C GLU A 7 -28.76 4.97 -10.66
N TYR A 8 -28.14 3.84 -11.01
CA TYR A 8 -27.40 3.02 -10.05
C TYR A 8 -25.98 3.56 -9.85
N GLY A 9 -25.42 3.39 -8.65
CA GLY A 9 -24.05 3.84 -8.36
C GLY A 9 -23.87 5.36 -8.27
N LEU A 10 -24.93 6.14 -8.08
CA LEU A 10 -24.83 7.61 -8.01
C LEU A 10 -24.17 8.14 -6.74
N GLY A 11 -24.07 7.33 -5.69
CA GLY A 11 -23.50 7.72 -4.37
C GLY A 11 -24.29 8.79 -3.58
N ARG A 12 -25.11 9.58 -4.28
CA ARG A 12 -26.03 10.62 -3.77
C ARG A 12 -25.27 11.69 -2.96
N LEU A 13 -25.65 11.86 -1.69
CA LEU A 13 -25.14 12.92 -0.81
C LEU A 13 -23.84 12.53 -0.10
N VAL A 14 -23.51 11.24 -0.01
CA VAL A 14 -22.44 10.75 0.86
C VAL A 14 -21.29 10.14 0.06
N GLY A 15 -21.60 9.36 -0.97
CA GLY A 15 -20.59 8.69 -1.79
C GLY A 15 -20.42 9.35 -3.16
N PRO A 16 -19.23 9.24 -3.78
CA PRO A 16 -19.02 9.65 -5.16
C PRO A 16 -19.83 8.78 -6.15
N ARG A 17 -19.99 9.29 -7.36
CA ARG A 17 -20.59 8.57 -8.49
C ARG A 17 -19.65 7.42 -8.94
N LEU A 18 -20.04 6.19 -8.64
CA LEU A 18 -19.33 4.96 -9.00
C LEU A 18 -19.71 4.44 -10.39
N ASN A 19 -20.73 5.01 -11.02
CA ASN A 19 -21.28 4.54 -12.29
C ASN A 19 -20.32 4.68 -13.51
N TRP A 20 -19.11 5.17 -13.27
CA TRP A 20 -18.00 5.29 -14.22
C TRP A 20 -16.79 4.44 -13.84
N SER A 21 -16.73 3.90 -12.62
CA SER A 21 -15.50 3.34 -12.06
C SER A 21 -15.03 2.07 -12.77
N GLY A 22 -15.94 1.31 -13.39
CA GLY A 22 -15.57 0.15 -14.20
C GLY A 22 -14.79 0.48 -15.47
N ILE A 23 -14.66 1.77 -15.84
CA ILE A 23 -13.79 2.20 -16.95
C ILE A 23 -12.34 2.37 -16.49
N TYR A 24 -12.12 3.11 -15.40
CA TYR A 24 -10.79 3.58 -15.00
C TYR A 24 -10.20 2.85 -13.77
N ARG A 25 -10.93 1.91 -13.16
CA ARG A 25 -10.40 1.03 -12.10
C ARG A 25 -10.38 -0.40 -12.58
N ASP A 26 -9.25 -1.08 -12.40
CA ASP A 26 -9.16 -2.52 -12.60
C ASP A 26 -9.99 -3.28 -11.56
N ASP A 27 -10.30 -4.53 -11.91
CA ASP A 27 -11.13 -5.44 -11.11
C ASP A 27 -10.48 -5.73 -9.75
N GLU A 28 -9.15 -5.84 -9.72
CA GLU A 28 -8.37 -6.06 -8.50
C GLU A 28 -8.57 -4.89 -7.52
N TRP A 29 -8.40 -3.65 -7.99
CA TRP A 29 -8.61 -2.44 -7.21
C TRP A 29 -10.05 -2.34 -6.71
N LEU A 30 -11.04 -2.64 -7.56
CA LEU A 30 -12.46 -2.59 -7.15
C LEU A 30 -12.74 -3.59 -6.02
N ILE A 31 -12.26 -4.83 -6.15
CA ILE A 31 -12.43 -5.87 -5.14
C ILE A 31 -11.69 -5.50 -3.85
N ALA A 32 -10.43 -5.08 -3.95
CA ALA A 32 -9.61 -4.70 -2.81
C ALA A 32 -10.21 -3.49 -2.07
N HIS A 33 -10.73 -2.51 -2.81
CA HIS A 33 -11.46 -1.38 -2.24
C HIS A 33 -12.74 -1.83 -1.53
N PHE A 34 -13.53 -2.77 -2.06
CA PHE A 34 -14.74 -3.25 -1.37
C PHE A 34 -14.43 -4.01 -0.08
N ARG A 35 -13.32 -4.77 -0.06
CA ARG A 35 -12.86 -5.50 1.14
C ARG A 35 -12.34 -4.54 2.20
N ASN A 36 -11.57 -3.53 1.81
CA ASN A 36 -11.00 -2.55 2.72
C ASN A 36 -10.96 -1.15 2.08
N PRO A 37 -12.08 -0.39 2.18
CA PRO A 37 -12.17 0.93 1.56
C PRO A 37 -11.14 1.91 2.13
N ALA A 38 -10.87 1.84 3.45
CA ALA A 38 -9.94 2.76 4.12
C ALA A 38 -8.47 2.54 3.72
N ALA A 39 -8.11 1.35 3.23
CA ALA A 39 -6.78 1.09 2.69
C ALA A 39 -6.53 1.83 1.37
N HIS A 40 -7.54 1.92 0.50
CA HIS A 40 -7.44 2.47 -0.86
C HIS A 40 -7.95 3.92 -0.97
N SER A 41 -8.80 4.34 -0.04
CA SER A 41 -9.40 5.67 0.03
C SER A 41 -9.12 6.24 1.43
N PRO A 42 -8.16 7.16 1.58
CA PRO A 42 -7.79 7.70 2.89
C PRO A 42 -8.99 8.33 3.61
N LYS A 43 -9.18 7.99 4.90
CA LYS A 43 -10.32 8.42 5.72
C LYS A 43 -11.69 8.07 5.11
N SER A 44 -11.77 7.01 4.29
CA SER A 44 -13.04 6.54 3.77
C SER A 44 -14.01 6.21 4.91
N ILE A 45 -15.23 6.73 4.80
CA ILE A 45 -16.36 6.41 5.69
C ILE A 45 -17.15 5.20 5.19
N MET A 46 -16.78 4.63 4.04
CA MET A 46 -17.44 3.44 3.50
C MET A 46 -17.17 2.26 4.44
N PRO A 47 -18.21 1.55 4.91
CA PRO A 47 -18.04 0.41 5.79
C PRO A 47 -17.39 -0.76 5.06
N VAL A 48 -16.64 -1.59 5.79
CA VAL A 48 -16.23 -2.91 5.31
C VAL A 48 -17.48 -3.77 5.14
N LEU A 49 -17.74 -4.20 3.91
CA LEU A 49 -18.92 -5.00 3.60
C LEU A 49 -18.65 -6.47 3.97
N PRO A 50 -19.50 -7.12 4.79
CA PRO A 50 -19.31 -8.51 5.22
C PRO A 50 -19.79 -9.48 4.12
N PHE A 51 -19.22 -9.34 2.93
CA PHE A 51 -19.56 -10.14 1.76
C PHE A 51 -18.53 -11.23 1.53
N ASP A 52 -18.98 -12.34 0.94
CA ASP A 52 -18.10 -13.34 0.35
C ASP A 52 -17.62 -12.91 -1.04
N ASP A 53 -16.60 -13.59 -1.54
CA ASP A 53 -15.93 -13.28 -2.80
C ASP A 53 -16.89 -13.21 -4.00
N SER A 54 -17.91 -14.08 -4.05
CA SER A 54 -18.85 -14.10 -5.18
C SER A 54 -19.62 -12.78 -5.33
N LYS A 55 -19.95 -12.13 -4.20
CA LYS A 55 -20.63 -10.83 -4.19
C LYS A 55 -19.69 -9.69 -4.59
N PHE A 56 -18.41 -9.75 -4.20
CA PHE A 56 -17.44 -8.76 -4.68
C PHE A 56 -17.27 -8.84 -6.19
N TYR A 57 -17.14 -10.04 -6.77
CA TYR A 57 -17.10 -10.22 -8.22
C TYR A 57 -18.37 -9.72 -8.91
N ALA A 58 -19.56 -9.99 -8.34
CA ALA A 58 -20.83 -9.52 -8.90
C ALA A 58 -20.92 -7.97 -8.92
N LEU A 59 -20.47 -7.30 -7.86
CA LEU A 59 -20.40 -5.83 -7.79
C LEU A 59 -19.41 -5.26 -8.80
N THR A 60 -18.23 -5.85 -8.91
CA THR A 60 -17.21 -5.46 -9.91
C THR A 60 -17.77 -5.56 -11.32
N ASN A 61 -18.38 -6.70 -11.67
CA ASN A 61 -19.01 -6.90 -12.98
C ASN A 61 -20.15 -5.89 -13.24
N LEU A 62 -20.99 -5.61 -12.24
CA LEU A 62 -22.03 -4.59 -12.34
C LEU A 62 -21.45 -3.21 -12.71
N LEU A 63 -20.34 -2.80 -12.07
CA LEU A 63 -19.71 -1.52 -12.34
C LEU A 63 -19.02 -1.47 -13.71
N ASN A 64 -18.44 -2.59 -14.17
CA ASN A 64 -17.88 -2.70 -15.52
C ASN A 64 -18.95 -2.48 -16.59
N VAL A 65 -20.05 -3.24 -16.53
CA VAL A 65 -21.17 -3.11 -17.48
C VAL A 65 -21.80 -1.72 -17.43
N LEU A 66 -22.00 -1.18 -16.23
CA LEU A 66 -22.60 0.13 -16.03
C LEU A 66 -21.71 1.26 -16.58
N GLY A 67 -20.40 1.19 -16.31
CA GLY A 67 -19.41 2.15 -16.80
C GLY A 67 -19.38 2.20 -18.33
N GLN A 68 -19.28 1.04 -18.97
CA GLN A 68 -19.27 0.92 -20.44
C GLN A 68 -20.54 1.50 -21.05
N LYS A 69 -21.70 1.08 -20.55
CA LYS A 69 -22.98 1.56 -21.08
C LYS A 69 -23.15 3.07 -20.92
N ASN A 70 -22.80 3.64 -19.77
CA ASN A 70 -22.90 5.08 -19.55
C ASN A 70 -21.96 5.86 -20.47
N ARG A 71 -20.73 5.36 -20.68
CA ARG A 71 -19.75 5.95 -21.59
C ARG A 71 -20.29 5.97 -23.00
N ASP A 72 -20.80 4.85 -23.49
CA ASP A 72 -21.29 4.72 -24.85
C ASP A 72 -22.49 5.64 -25.11
N GLU A 73 -23.39 5.80 -24.13
CA GLU A 73 -24.51 6.74 -24.23
C GLU A 73 -24.05 8.21 -24.25
N VAL A 74 -23.05 8.57 -23.45
CA VAL A 74 -22.48 9.93 -23.46
C VAL A 74 -21.73 10.21 -24.76
N ARG A 75 -21.01 9.22 -25.31
CA ARG A 75 -20.36 9.31 -26.63
C ARG A 75 -21.35 9.60 -27.75
N LYS A 76 -22.50 8.92 -27.77
CA LYS A 76 -23.59 9.23 -28.71
C LYS A 76 -24.04 10.67 -28.61
N ILE A 77 -24.12 11.24 -27.39
CA ILE A 77 -24.49 12.66 -27.23
C ILE A 77 -23.45 13.57 -27.88
N TRP A 78 -22.15 13.31 -27.64
CA TRP A 78 -21.06 14.08 -28.24
C TRP A 78 -21.01 13.98 -29.76
N GLU A 79 -21.25 12.80 -30.33
CA GLU A 79 -21.32 12.59 -31.77
C GLU A 79 -22.46 13.40 -32.42
N HIS A 80 -23.61 13.50 -31.74
CA HIS A 80 -24.79 14.18 -32.28
C HIS A 80 -24.79 15.69 -32.05
N LYS A 81 -24.21 16.17 -30.93
CA LYS A 81 -24.31 17.58 -30.50
C LYS A 81 -22.98 18.33 -30.45
N GLY A 82 -21.87 17.63 -30.60
CA GLY A 82 -20.54 18.14 -30.27
C GLY A 82 -20.26 18.08 -28.77
N PHE A 83 -18.97 18.07 -28.41
CA PHE A 83 -18.52 18.09 -27.02
C PHE A 83 -18.88 19.42 -26.34
N SER A 84 -19.42 19.35 -25.12
CA SER A 84 -19.71 20.53 -24.27
C SER A 84 -18.92 20.44 -22.96
N PRO A 85 -17.92 21.32 -22.76
CA PRO A 85 -17.15 21.38 -21.51
C PRO A 85 -18.01 21.55 -20.25
N GLU A 86 -19.03 22.40 -20.31
CA GLU A 86 -19.94 22.67 -19.19
C GLU A 86 -20.74 21.42 -18.81
N LEU A 87 -21.32 20.74 -19.80
CA LEU A 87 -22.07 19.50 -19.55
C LEU A 87 -21.15 18.37 -19.06
N ALA A 88 -19.92 18.27 -19.61
CA ALA A 88 -18.93 17.31 -19.12
C ALA A 88 -18.58 17.56 -17.64
N TYR A 89 -18.42 18.84 -17.26
CA TYR A 89 -18.17 19.22 -15.87
C TYR A 89 -19.34 18.83 -14.94
N GLU A 90 -20.59 19.10 -15.33
CA GLU A 90 -21.77 18.70 -14.57
C GLU A 90 -21.89 17.18 -14.38
N LEU A 91 -21.57 16.41 -15.43
CA LEU A 91 -21.66 14.96 -15.43
C LEU A 91 -20.60 14.30 -14.54
N HIS A 92 -19.36 14.77 -14.62
CA HIS A 92 -18.20 14.06 -14.08
C HIS A 92 -17.57 14.75 -12.86
N CYS A 93 -17.69 16.07 -12.72
CA CYS A 93 -16.90 16.85 -11.75
C CYS A 93 -17.74 17.47 -10.64
N ALA A 94 -18.96 17.95 -10.95
CA ALA A 94 -19.76 18.78 -10.06
C ALA A 94 -20.21 18.08 -8.76
N ASN A 95 -20.31 16.74 -8.75
CA ASN A 95 -20.64 16.00 -7.52
C ASN A 95 -19.64 16.27 -6.38
N CYS A 96 -18.36 16.45 -6.72
CA CYS A 96 -17.30 16.79 -5.77
C CYS A 96 -16.97 18.28 -5.79
N HIS A 97 -16.76 18.87 -6.98
CA HIS A 97 -16.30 20.26 -7.10
C HIS A 97 -17.43 21.31 -7.02
N GLY A 98 -18.68 20.88 -6.99
CA GLY A 98 -19.87 21.74 -6.96
C GLY A 98 -20.20 22.36 -8.32
N ASP A 99 -21.48 22.68 -8.56
CA ASP A 99 -21.96 23.26 -9.82
C ASP A 99 -21.29 24.60 -10.15
N TYR A 100 -20.82 25.31 -9.12
CA TYR A 100 -20.18 26.61 -9.22
C TYR A 100 -18.66 26.58 -8.98
N LEU A 101 -18.01 25.43 -9.11
CA LEU A 101 -16.54 25.30 -9.05
C LEU A 101 -15.92 25.62 -7.69
N HIS A 102 -16.71 25.65 -6.61
CA HIS A 102 -16.26 26.09 -5.29
C HIS A 102 -15.59 24.98 -4.46
N GLY A 103 -15.56 23.74 -4.94
CA GLY A 103 -15.03 22.60 -4.18
C GLY A 103 -15.99 22.13 -3.07
N ASN A 104 -17.26 22.50 -3.16
CA ASN A 104 -18.30 22.27 -2.15
C ASN A 104 -19.48 21.47 -2.71
N GLY A 105 -19.21 20.54 -3.63
CA GLY A 105 -20.23 19.61 -4.12
C GLY A 105 -20.82 18.78 -2.97
N PRO A 106 -21.99 18.14 -3.18
CA PRO A 106 -22.69 17.41 -2.12
C PRO A 106 -21.82 16.35 -1.41
N THR A 107 -20.81 15.78 -2.09
CA THR A 107 -19.92 14.77 -1.51
C THR A 107 -18.63 15.33 -0.93
N ALA A 108 -18.34 16.63 -1.10
CA ALA A 108 -17.07 17.25 -0.73
C ALA A 108 -16.72 17.12 0.76
N GLU A 109 -17.73 17.18 1.63
CA GLU A 109 -17.53 17.05 3.09
C GLU A 109 -17.19 15.61 3.54
N TRP A 110 -17.52 14.62 2.71
CA TRP A 110 -17.44 13.19 3.04
C TRP A 110 -16.21 12.50 2.45
N ILE A 111 -15.44 13.20 1.62
CA ILE A 111 -14.27 12.67 0.93
C ILE A 111 -13.00 13.39 1.38
N TYR A 112 -11.89 12.67 1.35
CA TYR A 112 -10.60 13.20 1.75
C TYR A 112 -9.52 12.91 0.70
N PRO A 113 -8.66 13.90 0.36
CA PRO A 113 -8.75 15.30 0.77
C PRO A 113 -9.97 15.98 0.13
N ILE A 114 -10.43 17.07 0.75
CA ILE A 114 -11.52 17.87 0.20
C ILE A 114 -11.17 18.42 -1.20
N PRO A 115 -12.15 18.49 -2.13
CA PRO A 115 -11.94 19.03 -3.47
C PRO A 115 -11.41 20.46 -3.45
N LYS A 116 -10.59 20.81 -4.44
CA LYS A 116 -10.08 22.19 -4.56
C LYS A 116 -11.17 23.13 -5.08
N ASN A 117 -11.19 24.34 -4.52
CA ASN A 117 -11.96 25.46 -5.04
C ASN A 117 -11.34 25.95 -6.36
N LEU A 118 -11.95 25.57 -7.47
CA LEU A 118 -11.53 25.89 -8.83
C LEU A 118 -11.87 27.34 -9.22
N ARG A 119 -12.52 28.14 -8.35
CA ARG A 119 -12.62 29.61 -8.51
C ARG A 119 -11.52 30.37 -7.80
N ASN A 120 -10.71 29.71 -6.98
CA ASN A 120 -9.61 30.37 -6.27
C ASN A 120 -8.52 30.75 -7.29
N THR A 121 -8.46 32.03 -7.65
CA THR A 121 -7.50 32.55 -8.63
C THR A 121 -6.05 32.35 -8.19
N THR A 122 -5.76 32.37 -6.88
CA THR A 122 -4.42 32.07 -6.36
C THR A 122 -4.06 30.60 -6.58
N PHE A 123 -5.01 29.67 -6.44
CA PHE A 123 -4.77 28.25 -6.72
C PHE A 123 -4.61 28.01 -8.23
N LEU A 124 -5.62 28.35 -9.05
CA LEU A 124 -5.58 28.03 -10.48
C LEU A 124 -4.49 28.77 -11.24
N ARG A 125 -4.08 29.98 -10.83
CA ARG A 125 -2.93 30.63 -11.48
C ARG A 125 -1.60 29.93 -11.21
N ASN A 126 -1.48 29.22 -10.08
CA ASN A 126 -0.27 28.47 -9.73
C ASN A 126 -0.35 26.99 -10.13
N LEU A 127 -1.42 26.58 -10.81
CA LEU A 127 -1.55 25.30 -11.50
C LEU A 127 -1.44 25.60 -13.00
N THR A 128 -0.45 25.04 -13.69
CA THR A 128 -0.36 25.24 -15.13
C THR A 128 -1.48 24.46 -15.84
N LYS A 129 -1.84 24.86 -17.07
CA LYS A 129 -2.86 24.15 -17.85
C LYS A 129 -2.45 22.71 -18.11
N GLU A 130 -1.17 22.49 -18.37
CA GLU A 130 -0.55 21.18 -18.60
C GLU A 130 -0.71 20.30 -17.35
N ARG A 131 -0.44 20.83 -16.16
CA ARG A 131 -0.66 20.11 -14.90
C ARG A 131 -2.15 19.86 -14.61
N ALA A 132 -3.03 20.76 -15.02
CA ALA A 132 -4.48 20.56 -14.91
C ALA A 132 -4.97 19.43 -15.84
N ILE A 133 -4.51 19.40 -17.09
CA ILE A 133 -4.77 18.32 -18.04
C ILE A 133 -4.27 16.98 -17.49
N ALA A 134 -3.02 16.94 -17.00
CA ALA A 134 -2.45 15.74 -16.39
C ALA A 134 -3.27 15.26 -15.18
N SER A 135 -3.72 16.18 -14.32
CA SER A 135 -4.54 15.85 -13.14
C SER A 135 -5.91 15.27 -13.49
N ILE A 136 -6.50 15.67 -14.63
CA ILE A 136 -7.78 15.12 -15.10
C ILE A 136 -7.56 13.80 -15.82
N THR A 137 -6.49 13.70 -16.62
CA THR A 137 -6.14 12.52 -17.41
C THR A 137 -5.81 11.34 -16.51
N HIS A 138 -4.80 11.50 -15.64
CA HIS A 138 -4.26 10.46 -14.77
C HIS A 138 -4.90 10.42 -13.37
N GLY A 139 -5.83 11.36 -13.10
CA GLY A 139 -6.41 11.55 -11.78
C GLY A 139 -5.42 12.15 -10.78
N VAL A 140 -5.83 12.20 -9.50
CA VAL A 140 -4.98 12.67 -8.41
C VAL A 140 -4.77 11.54 -7.42
N LYS A 141 -3.66 10.80 -7.59
CA LYS A 141 -3.23 9.71 -6.70
C LYS A 141 -3.21 10.14 -5.22
N GLY A 142 -3.69 9.23 -4.36
CA GLY A 142 -3.96 9.49 -2.94
C GLY A 142 -5.13 10.43 -2.66
N GLY A 143 -5.99 10.67 -3.65
CA GLY A 143 -7.26 11.36 -3.46
C GLY A 143 -8.40 10.71 -4.25
N PRO A 144 -9.62 11.22 -4.09
CA PRO A 144 -10.82 10.62 -4.67
C PRO A 144 -11.00 10.94 -6.17
N MET A 145 -10.13 11.76 -6.77
CA MET A 145 -10.23 12.17 -8.17
C MET A 145 -9.66 11.09 -9.11
N PRO A 146 -10.51 10.42 -9.92
CA PRO A 146 -10.08 9.31 -10.77
C PRO A 146 -9.41 9.79 -12.07
N ALA A 147 -8.78 8.86 -12.78
CA ALA A 147 -8.19 9.06 -14.10
C ALA A 147 -9.27 9.08 -15.18
N TRP A 148 -9.80 10.27 -15.52
CA TRP A 148 -10.88 10.38 -16.51
C TRP A 148 -10.41 10.13 -17.95
N GLY A 149 -9.10 10.23 -18.19
CA GLY A 149 -8.47 10.05 -19.50
C GLY A 149 -7.95 8.64 -19.77
N GLU A 150 -8.16 7.69 -18.86
CA GLU A 150 -7.56 6.35 -18.93
C GLU A 150 -8.62 5.24 -18.88
N VAL A 151 -8.24 4.08 -19.40
CA VAL A 151 -8.97 2.81 -19.26
C VAL A 151 -8.06 1.85 -18.51
N ALA A 152 -8.60 1.15 -17.53
CA ALA A 152 -7.84 0.16 -16.77
C ALA A 152 -7.37 -1.00 -17.66
N GLY A 153 -6.17 -1.50 -17.43
CA GLY A 153 -5.48 -2.42 -18.35
C GLY A 153 -6.07 -3.83 -18.44
N ASP A 154 -6.87 -4.23 -17.46
CA ASP A 154 -7.61 -5.50 -17.41
C ASP A 154 -8.95 -5.46 -18.16
N LYS A 155 -9.37 -4.28 -18.64
CA LYS A 155 -10.64 -4.12 -19.33
C LYS A 155 -10.52 -4.55 -20.79
N ASP A 156 -11.41 -5.45 -21.19
CA ASP A 156 -11.52 -5.91 -22.58
C ASP A 156 -12.69 -5.18 -23.27
N PHE A 157 -12.51 -3.88 -23.51
CA PHE A 157 -13.44 -3.08 -24.30
C PHE A 157 -12.93 -2.97 -25.74
N SER A 158 -13.79 -3.20 -26.73
CA SER A 158 -13.41 -3.24 -28.15
C SER A 158 -12.76 -1.96 -28.69
N ASP A 159 -12.98 -0.81 -28.03
CA ASP A 159 -12.50 0.50 -28.47
C ASP A 159 -11.50 1.16 -27.51
N MET A 160 -11.22 0.55 -26.35
CA MET A 160 -10.42 1.09 -25.24
C MET A 160 -10.62 2.60 -24.99
N THR A 161 -11.84 3.10 -25.20
CA THR A 161 -12.13 4.54 -25.14
C THR A 161 -12.33 4.97 -23.69
N PRO A 162 -11.61 6.00 -23.19
CA PRO A 162 -11.77 6.50 -21.84
C PRO A 162 -13.07 7.30 -21.65
N VAL A 163 -13.36 7.67 -20.40
CA VAL A 163 -14.54 8.51 -20.10
C VAL A 163 -14.45 9.87 -20.79
N MET A 164 -13.26 10.47 -20.83
CA MET A 164 -12.94 11.68 -21.59
C MET A 164 -11.67 11.48 -22.39
N THR A 165 -11.66 11.91 -23.66
CA THR A 165 -10.47 11.86 -24.52
C THR A 165 -9.56 13.06 -24.26
N GLU A 166 -8.28 12.98 -24.65
CA GLU A 166 -7.32 14.08 -24.48
C GLU A 166 -7.80 15.43 -25.09
N PRO A 167 -8.40 15.49 -26.30
CA PRO A 167 -8.96 16.73 -26.84
C PRO A 167 -10.13 17.29 -26.01
N GLU A 168 -10.94 16.42 -25.40
CA GLU A 168 -12.06 16.82 -24.54
C GLU A 168 -11.58 17.36 -23.20
N ILE A 169 -10.57 16.72 -22.60
CA ILE A 169 -9.92 17.20 -21.37
C ILE A 169 -9.27 18.56 -21.61
N THR A 170 -8.59 18.73 -22.75
CA THR A 170 -7.98 20.02 -23.13
C THR A 170 -9.03 21.12 -23.26
N GLN A 171 -10.15 20.86 -23.96
CA GLN A 171 -11.25 21.81 -24.07
C GLN A 171 -11.91 22.13 -22.72
N LEU A 172 -12.03 21.13 -21.82
CA LEU A 172 -12.53 21.34 -20.46
C LEU A 172 -11.61 22.26 -19.67
N VAL A 173 -10.29 22.06 -19.74
CA VAL A 173 -9.30 22.90 -19.06
C VAL A 173 -9.31 24.32 -19.63
N GLU A 174 -9.38 24.49 -20.95
CA GLU A 174 -9.52 25.81 -21.56
C GLU A 174 -10.77 26.54 -21.05
N TRP A 175 -11.91 25.85 -21.01
CA TRP A 175 -13.15 26.40 -20.46
C TRP A 175 -13.02 26.82 -18.99
N LEU A 176 -12.41 25.98 -18.15
CA LEU A 176 -12.16 26.28 -16.73
C LEU A 176 -11.30 27.54 -16.52
N TYR A 177 -10.23 27.69 -17.31
CA TYR A 177 -9.30 28.82 -17.15
C TYR A 177 -9.84 30.11 -17.76
N ASN A 178 -10.64 30.02 -18.82
CA ASN A 178 -11.31 31.19 -19.42
C ASN A 178 -12.40 31.77 -18.51
N ALA A 179 -12.96 30.96 -17.60
CA ALA A 179 -13.93 31.41 -16.60
C ALA A 179 -13.30 32.17 -15.41
N LEU A 180 -11.97 32.30 -15.34
CA LEU A 180 -11.29 32.97 -14.22
C LEU A 180 -11.39 34.50 -14.31
N PRO A 181 -11.82 35.20 -13.24
CA PRO A 181 -11.82 36.66 -13.23
C PRO A 181 -10.39 37.26 -13.18
N GLY A 182 -10.11 38.24 -14.06
CA GLY A 182 -8.87 39.05 -14.09
C GLY A 182 -7.89 38.71 -15.23
N SER A 183 -6.95 39.61 -15.54
CA SER A 183 -6.22 39.64 -16.83
C SER A 183 -4.86 38.93 -16.90
N ARG A 184 -4.29 38.41 -15.80
CA ARG A 184 -2.97 37.73 -15.84
C ARG A 184 -3.10 36.26 -15.44
N ILE A 185 -3.13 35.39 -16.44
CA ILE A 185 -2.98 33.94 -16.34
C ILE A 185 -1.48 33.64 -16.51
N MET A 186 -0.88 32.88 -15.58
CA MET A 186 0.51 32.40 -15.73
C MET A 186 0.56 31.42 -16.91
N ARG A 187 1.52 31.59 -17.82
CA ARG A 187 1.52 30.89 -19.12
C ARG A 187 2.28 29.57 -19.08
N GLY A 188 3.20 29.41 -18.12
CA GLY A 188 4.04 28.22 -17.96
C GLY A 188 4.67 28.12 -16.57
N GLU A 189 5.47 27.09 -16.34
CA GLU A 189 6.14 26.84 -15.05
C GLU A 189 7.19 27.89 -14.71
N GLU A 190 7.81 28.48 -15.73
CA GLU A 190 8.77 29.56 -15.65
C GLU A 190 8.23 30.80 -14.95
N ASP A 191 6.91 31.00 -14.96
CA ASP A 191 6.25 32.14 -14.28
C ASP A 191 6.04 31.89 -12.78
N VAL A 192 6.36 30.70 -12.26
CA VAL A 192 6.09 30.28 -10.87
C VAL A 192 7.40 30.01 -10.11
N PRO A 193 7.82 30.87 -9.16
CA PRO A 193 9.11 30.74 -8.46
C PRO A 193 9.34 29.39 -7.76
N LYS A 194 8.25 28.71 -7.37
CA LYS A 194 8.32 27.39 -6.73
C LYS A 194 8.93 26.33 -7.66
N TRP A 195 8.64 26.38 -8.95
CA TRP A 195 9.09 25.38 -9.93
C TRP A 195 10.51 25.63 -10.39
N GLN A 196 11.05 26.83 -10.15
CA GLN A 196 12.43 27.19 -10.46
C GLN A 196 13.46 26.67 -9.43
N TYR A 197 13.03 26.22 -8.25
CA TYR A 197 13.95 25.71 -7.23
C TYR A 197 14.44 24.31 -7.58
N THR A 198 15.74 24.16 -7.85
CA THR A 198 16.35 22.92 -8.37
C THR A 198 17.10 22.14 -7.27
N PRO A 199 17.54 20.88 -7.54
CA PRO A 199 18.43 20.17 -6.61
C PRO A 199 19.74 20.91 -6.34
N GLU A 200 20.30 21.59 -7.34
CA GLU A 200 21.53 22.39 -7.21
C GLU A 200 21.33 23.56 -6.24
N ASP A 201 20.15 24.19 -6.23
CA ASP A 201 19.81 25.22 -5.26
C ASP A 201 19.77 24.65 -3.83
N ALA A 202 19.19 23.46 -3.66
CA ALA A 202 19.12 22.80 -2.36
C ALA A 202 20.50 22.46 -1.81
N ILE A 203 21.43 21.99 -2.65
CA ILE A 203 22.79 21.64 -2.21
C ILE A 203 23.64 22.89 -2.03
N ARG A 204 23.50 23.91 -2.89
CA ARG A 204 24.19 25.19 -2.72
C ARG A 204 23.80 25.85 -1.40
N GLU A 205 22.52 25.85 -1.05
CA GLU A 205 22.05 26.36 0.25
C GLU A 205 22.61 25.57 1.45
N LEU A 206 22.77 24.25 1.31
CA LEU A 206 23.37 23.39 2.34
C LEU A 206 24.85 23.76 2.54
N HIS A 207 25.57 23.90 1.43
CA HIS A 207 26.98 24.27 1.41
C HIS A 207 27.25 25.69 1.93
N ASP A 208 26.50 26.68 1.45
CA ASP A 208 26.65 28.09 1.83
C ASP A 208 26.40 28.31 3.34
N ALA A 209 25.58 27.46 3.96
CA ALA A 209 25.32 27.47 5.39
C ALA A 209 26.39 26.73 6.22
N GLY A 210 27.35 26.06 5.59
CA GLY A 210 28.33 25.20 6.26
C GLY A 210 27.68 23.99 6.95
N GLU A 211 26.53 23.56 6.45
CA GLU A 211 25.74 22.46 7.00
C GLU A 211 26.05 21.16 6.26
N GLU A 212 26.03 20.02 6.96
CA GLU A 212 26.20 18.71 6.34
C GLU A 212 25.16 17.70 6.85
N LEU A 213 24.70 16.83 5.95
CA LEU A 213 23.87 15.70 6.30
C LEU A 213 24.70 14.60 6.98
N ARG A 214 24.24 14.14 8.14
CA ARG A 214 24.85 12.97 8.80
C ARG A 214 24.68 11.72 7.96
N ASP A 215 25.81 11.12 7.58
CA ASP A 215 25.90 9.90 6.78
C ASP A 215 26.07 8.67 7.69
N SER A 216 25.17 7.69 7.55
CA SER A 216 25.21 6.45 8.34
C SER A 216 26.52 5.66 8.20
N SER A 217 27.24 5.81 7.08
CA SER A 217 28.53 5.14 6.85
C SER A 217 29.70 5.75 7.64
N LYS A 218 29.55 6.97 8.15
CA LYS A 218 30.60 7.72 8.87
C LYS A 218 30.37 7.79 10.38
N VAL A 219 29.26 7.25 10.90
CA VAL A 219 28.95 7.27 12.33
C VAL A 219 29.82 6.23 13.08
N LYS A 220 30.83 6.69 13.83
CA LYS A 220 31.47 5.85 14.85
C LYS A 220 30.50 5.61 16.02
N PRO A 221 30.50 4.42 16.66
CA PRO A 221 29.70 4.19 17.87
C PRO A 221 30.03 5.27 18.91
N ARG A 222 29.05 6.08 19.30
CA ARG A 222 29.26 7.16 20.27
C ARG A 222 29.39 6.55 21.67
N THR A 223 30.59 6.65 22.24
CA THR A 223 30.82 6.50 23.69
C THR A 223 30.54 7.83 24.38
N GLY A 224 29.35 8.01 24.96
CA GLY A 224 28.97 9.19 25.75
C GLY A 224 27.46 9.27 25.96
N PRO A 225 26.97 9.84 27.09
CA PRO A 225 25.57 9.71 27.48
C PRO A 225 24.67 10.40 26.46
N SER A 226 23.72 9.64 25.93
CA SER A 226 22.70 10.12 25.02
C SER A 226 21.70 10.98 25.79
N ARG A 227 21.31 12.09 25.16
CA ARG A 227 20.18 12.94 25.56
C ARG A 227 18.83 12.23 25.28
N GLU A 228 18.81 10.90 25.37
CA GLU A 228 17.64 10.03 25.31
C GLU A 228 16.80 10.09 26.61
N GLN A 229 17.38 10.62 27.68
CA GLN A 229 16.77 10.71 29.02
C GLN A 229 15.63 11.74 29.16
N ALA A 230 15.31 12.53 28.12
CA ALA A 230 14.32 13.62 28.22
C ALA A 230 12.97 13.35 27.53
N LEU A 231 12.80 12.24 26.78
CA LEU A 231 11.63 12.04 25.90
C LEU A 231 10.69 10.89 26.26
N LEU A 232 10.95 10.14 27.33
CA LEU A 232 10.05 9.06 27.77
C LEU A 232 8.78 9.55 28.49
N LEU A 233 8.61 10.85 28.68
CA LEU A 233 7.49 11.45 29.43
C LEU A 233 6.23 11.79 28.59
N ILE A 234 6.14 11.46 27.29
CA ILE A 234 5.03 11.99 26.45
C ILE A 234 4.13 10.92 25.79
N GLU A 235 4.31 9.61 26.00
CA GLU A 235 3.41 8.62 25.39
C GLU A 235 2.82 7.60 26.38
N SER A 236 1.53 7.79 26.67
CA SER A 236 0.58 6.71 27.02
C SER A 236 -0.82 7.10 26.54
N PRO A 237 -1.39 6.40 25.54
CA PRO A 237 -2.80 6.49 25.21
C PRO A 237 -3.56 5.32 25.87
N GLY A 238 -4.49 5.62 26.79
CA GLY A 238 -5.55 4.68 27.18
C GLY A 238 -5.81 4.58 28.69
N GLY A 239 -6.90 5.20 29.14
CA GLY A 239 -7.42 5.00 30.50
C GLY A 239 -8.42 6.06 30.94
N MET A 240 -9.56 6.20 30.25
CA MET A 240 -10.72 6.86 30.86
C MET A 240 -11.29 5.93 31.94
N GLY A 241 -10.89 6.14 33.18
CA GLY A 241 -11.56 5.62 34.38
C GLY A 241 -11.88 6.80 35.29
N ALA A 242 -13.17 7.02 35.53
CA ALA A 242 -13.67 8.09 36.38
C ALA A 242 -13.09 7.99 37.80
N VAL A 243 -12.51 9.09 38.29
CA VAL A 243 -12.28 9.32 39.73
C VAL A 243 -12.74 10.74 40.02
N GLU A 244 -13.80 10.86 40.82
CA GLU A 244 -14.25 12.11 41.39
C GLU A 244 -13.31 12.58 42.51
N SER A 245 -13.29 13.91 42.62
CA SER A 245 -13.08 14.72 43.83
C SER A 245 -11.65 15.15 44.22
N GLN A 246 -11.51 16.48 44.15
CA GLN A 246 -10.76 17.39 45.04
C GLN A 246 -9.24 17.24 45.05
N ASP A 247 -8.58 18.10 44.26
CA ASP A 247 -7.49 18.93 44.78
C ASP A 247 -7.38 20.22 43.96
N GLN A 248 -7.19 21.34 44.66
CA GLN A 248 -7.05 22.66 44.06
C GLN A 248 -5.74 22.74 43.28
N LEU A 249 -5.81 23.15 42.02
CA LEU A 249 -4.65 23.46 41.19
C LEU A 249 -3.83 24.59 41.83
N SER A 250 -2.51 24.44 41.85
CA SER A 250 -1.60 25.42 42.43
C SER A 250 -1.41 26.63 41.49
N ASP A 251 -0.97 27.76 42.03
CA ASP A 251 -0.73 29.00 41.24
C ASP A 251 0.30 28.79 40.11
N ASP A 252 1.17 27.78 40.20
CA ASP A 252 2.11 27.38 39.15
C ASP A 252 1.42 26.69 37.95
N ASP A 253 0.34 25.94 38.20
CA ASP A 253 -0.45 25.28 37.14
C ASP A 253 -1.28 26.29 36.33
N MET A 254 -1.66 27.42 36.96
CA MET A 254 -2.34 28.53 36.28
C MET A 254 -1.38 29.36 35.42
N ALA A 255 -0.08 29.41 35.75
CA ALA A 255 0.92 30.15 34.99
C ALA A 255 1.24 29.51 33.61
N MET A 256 1.05 28.19 33.47
CA MET A 256 1.13 27.47 32.19
C MET A 256 0.00 27.86 31.21
N LEU A 257 -1.16 28.29 31.73
CA LEU A 257 -2.32 28.67 30.92
C LEU A 257 -2.36 30.17 30.59
N THR A 258 -1.63 31.03 31.32
CA THR A 258 -1.68 32.49 31.13
C THR A 258 -0.40 33.13 30.57
N GLY A 259 0.56 32.36 30.04
CA GLY A 259 1.66 32.90 29.23
C GLY A 259 2.60 33.86 29.96
N GLY A 260 2.86 33.61 31.24
CA GLY A 260 3.65 34.49 32.13
C GLY A 260 5.16 34.18 32.25
N GLY A 261 5.74 33.36 31.37
CA GLY A 261 7.18 33.03 31.41
C GLY A 261 8.03 34.02 30.61
N HIS A 262 9.21 34.39 31.12
CA HIS A 262 10.16 35.28 30.46
C HIS A 262 10.42 34.91 28.99
N ALA A 263 10.38 35.91 28.11
CA ALA A 263 10.41 35.80 26.66
C ALA A 263 11.64 35.07 26.06
N SER A 264 12.68 34.76 26.84
CA SER A 264 13.85 34.01 26.38
C SER A 264 13.67 32.48 26.37
N GLN A 265 12.63 31.94 27.02
CA GLN A 265 12.35 30.50 27.05
C GLN A 265 11.35 30.04 25.97
N TYR A 266 10.76 30.98 25.21
CA TYR A 266 9.77 30.72 24.17
C TYR A 266 10.32 30.75 22.74
N TYR A 267 11.58 31.15 22.56
CA TYR A 267 12.26 31.01 21.27
C TYR A 267 13.03 29.70 21.26
N VAL A 268 12.52 28.72 20.51
CA VAL A 268 13.39 27.72 19.90
C VAL A 268 14.38 28.52 19.05
N ASP A 269 15.66 28.34 19.33
CA ASP A 269 16.74 29.01 18.61
C ASP A 269 16.47 28.86 17.10
N ARG A 270 16.45 29.98 16.36
CA ARG A 270 16.31 29.92 14.90
C ARG A 270 17.50 29.19 14.25
N HIS A 271 18.54 28.95 15.05
CA HIS A 271 19.71 28.14 14.74
C HIS A 271 19.90 27.08 15.85
N PRO A 272 19.16 25.97 15.86
CA PRO A 272 19.44 24.90 16.82
C PRO A 272 20.93 24.50 16.71
N THR A 273 21.59 24.24 17.83
CA THR A 273 23.02 23.95 17.89
C THR A 273 23.38 22.77 16.99
N VAL A 274 23.89 23.08 15.81
CA VAL A 274 24.52 22.13 14.89
C VAL A 274 25.83 21.70 15.54
N PHE A 275 26.02 20.39 15.75
CA PHE A 275 27.34 19.87 16.07
C PHE A 275 28.19 19.98 14.81
N ILE A 276 28.92 21.09 14.69
CA ILE A 276 30.03 21.27 13.76
C ILE A 276 31.12 20.30 14.21
N SER A 277 31.31 19.18 13.52
CA SER A 277 32.66 18.61 13.43
C SER A 277 33.49 19.58 12.59
N ASP A 278 34.68 19.92 13.06
CA ASP A 278 35.59 20.94 12.54
C ASP A 278 35.43 21.26 11.04
N PRO A 279 35.50 22.55 10.64
CA PRO A 279 35.37 22.94 9.25
C PRO A 279 36.49 22.26 8.45
N VAL A 280 36.13 21.27 7.63
CA VAL A 280 37.01 20.83 6.56
C VAL A 280 37.11 22.01 5.62
N GLY A 281 38.30 22.60 5.57
CA GLY A 281 38.53 23.93 5.04
C GLY A 281 38.08 24.12 3.60
N GLY A 282 37.49 25.30 3.36
CA GLY A 282 37.69 26.08 2.15
C GLY A 282 37.14 25.47 0.87
N ALA A 283 35.83 25.60 0.66
CA ALA A 283 35.29 25.52 -0.68
C ALA A 283 35.84 26.65 -1.55
N ARG A 284 36.54 26.24 -2.60
CA ARG A 284 37.02 27.12 -3.66
C ARG A 284 35.85 27.39 -4.60
N ASN A 285 35.70 28.64 -5.02
CA ASN A 285 34.83 29.00 -6.13
C ASN A 285 35.11 28.08 -7.35
N GLY A 286 34.12 27.29 -7.75
CA GLY A 286 34.14 26.56 -9.03
C GLY A 286 33.99 25.03 -9.00
N GLU A 287 33.74 24.38 -7.86
CA GLU A 287 33.40 22.95 -7.87
C GLU A 287 31.96 22.73 -8.35
N THR A 288 31.80 21.94 -9.41
CA THR A 288 30.50 21.43 -9.88
C THR A 288 29.90 20.56 -8.78
N ILE A 289 28.79 21.03 -8.21
CA ILE A 289 28.04 20.32 -7.18
C ILE A 289 27.44 19.04 -7.78
N ASP A 290 27.92 17.87 -7.36
CA ASP A 290 27.35 16.60 -7.81
C ASP A 290 26.06 16.29 -7.05
N ILE A 291 24.93 16.54 -7.70
CA ILE A 291 23.59 16.27 -7.15
C ILE A 291 23.37 14.80 -6.80
N SER A 292 24.08 13.89 -7.46
CA SER A 292 23.96 12.46 -7.24
C SER A 292 24.57 12.01 -5.92
N GLU A 293 25.37 12.84 -5.23
CA GLU A 293 25.87 12.48 -3.90
C GLU A 293 24.76 12.51 -2.84
N VAL A 294 23.80 13.42 -3.01
CA VAL A 294 22.70 13.69 -2.06
C VAL A 294 21.41 13.00 -2.48
N PHE A 295 21.10 12.98 -3.77
CA PHE A 295 19.83 12.48 -4.30
C PHE A 295 20.00 11.21 -5.14
N ASP A 296 19.09 10.26 -4.96
CA ASP A 296 18.76 9.25 -5.96
C ASP A 296 17.89 9.90 -7.04
N ILE A 297 18.36 9.82 -8.29
CA ILE A 297 17.72 10.44 -9.47
C ILE A 297 16.99 9.33 -10.21
N VAL A 298 15.67 9.46 -10.32
CA VAL A 298 14.78 8.45 -10.91
C VAL A 298 14.06 9.05 -12.10
N ASP A 299 14.21 8.41 -13.26
CA ASP A 299 13.34 8.68 -14.41
C ASP A 299 11.95 8.10 -14.12
N SER A 300 10.95 8.96 -14.16
CA SER A 300 9.57 8.59 -13.85
C SER A 300 8.88 7.84 -14.99
N GLY A 301 9.45 7.83 -16.20
CA GLY A 301 8.81 7.29 -17.41
C GLY A 301 7.58 8.09 -17.87
N GLU A 302 7.28 9.23 -17.23
CA GLU A 302 6.19 10.13 -17.58
C GLU A 302 6.74 11.33 -18.37
N HIS A 303 6.10 11.68 -19.50
CA HIS A 303 6.45 12.90 -20.22
C HIS A 303 5.81 14.12 -19.56
N GLY A 304 6.61 15.06 -19.05
CA GLY A 304 6.10 16.30 -18.46
C GLY A 304 6.99 16.90 -17.36
N PRO A 305 6.46 17.85 -16.56
CA PRO A 305 7.23 18.60 -15.56
C PRO A 305 7.92 17.80 -14.43
N ASP A 306 7.47 16.57 -14.21
CA ASP A 306 7.96 15.70 -13.14
C ASP A 306 8.66 14.45 -13.75
N GLU A 307 9.18 14.56 -14.99
CA GLU A 307 9.90 13.50 -15.73
C GLU A 307 11.06 12.93 -14.92
N VAL A 308 11.81 13.78 -14.22
CA VAL A 308 12.89 13.39 -13.31
C VAL A 308 12.48 13.65 -11.86
N LYS A 309 12.67 12.64 -11.00
CA LYS A 309 12.34 12.67 -9.57
C LYS A 309 13.60 12.54 -8.71
N TYR A 310 13.68 13.34 -7.65
CA TYR A 310 14.82 13.43 -6.74
C TYR A 310 14.43 12.98 -5.32
N TYR A 311 15.04 11.89 -4.86
CA TYR A 311 14.83 11.35 -3.51
C TYR A 311 16.11 11.45 -2.70
N ILE A 312 16.04 11.90 -1.45
CA ILE A 312 17.22 11.99 -0.59
C ILE A 312 17.73 10.56 -0.35
N LYS A 313 19.03 10.34 -0.54
CA LYS A 313 19.61 9.01 -0.41
C LYS A 313 19.38 8.42 0.98
N ARG A 314 19.05 7.12 1.01
CA ARG A 314 18.77 6.39 2.25
C ARG A 314 19.91 6.40 3.28
N LYS A 315 21.17 6.54 2.85
CA LYS A 315 22.32 6.68 3.76
C LYS A 315 22.22 7.89 4.71
N TYR A 316 21.40 8.89 4.37
CA TYR A 316 21.18 10.08 5.20
C TYR A 316 19.98 9.96 6.16
N TYR A 317 19.18 8.89 6.07
CA TYR A 317 18.08 8.60 7.01
C TYR A 317 18.61 8.05 8.34
N THR A 318 19.54 8.80 8.95
CA THR A 318 20.08 8.50 10.28
C THR A 318 19.07 8.87 11.36
N ILE A 319 19.14 8.22 12.52
CA ILE A 319 18.30 8.53 13.68
C ILE A 319 18.40 10.02 14.03
N ASP A 320 19.60 10.60 13.96
CA ASP A 320 19.82 12.01 14.25
C ASP A 320 19.11 12.97 13.29
N ASN A 321 19.17 12.70 11.97
CA ASN A 321 18.50 13.54 10.97
C ASN A 321 16.97 13.43 11.09
N ILE A 322 16.45 12.21 11.28
CA ILE A 322 15.01 11.97 11.47
C ILE A 322 14.53 12.65 12.75
N ARG A 323 15.27 12.53 13.85
CA ARG A 323 14.94 13.19 15.13
C ARG A 323 14.93 14.71 15.02
N SER A 324 15.94 15.29 14.36
CA SER A 324 16.01 16.73 14.11
C SER A 324 14.79 17.21 13.31
N GLY A 325 14.39 16.44 12.29
CA GLY A 325 13.15 16.68 11.54
C GLY A 325 11.89 16.56 12.39
N GLN A 326 11.81 15.54 13.25
CA GLN A 326 10.69 15.32 14.16
C GLN A 326 10.50 16.47 15.15
N GLU A 327 11.59 16.98 15.73
CA GLU A 327 11.57 18.11 16.67
C GLU A 327 11.04 19.38 16.01
N LEU A 328 11.58 19.71 14.82
CA LEU A 328 11.11 20.84 14.01
C LEU A 328 9.63 20.70 13.64
N PHE A 329 9.22 19.51 13.18
CA PHE A 329 7.85 19.24 12.79
C PHE A 329 6.89 19.35 13.97
N THR A 330 7.27 18.77 15.11
CA THR A 330 6.45 18.78 16.33
C THR A 330 6.22 20.21 16.82
N PHE A 331 7.25 21.05 16.77
CA PHE A 331 7.15 22.41 17.26
C PHE A 331 6.43 23.36 16.29
N HIS A 332 6.70 23.25 14.97
CA HIS A 332 6.23 24.24 13.99
C HIS A 332 5.05 23.77 13.12
N CYS A 333 4.94 22.46 12.85
CA CYS A 333 4.01 21.93 11.85
C CYS A 333 2.81 21.19 12.47
N SER A 334 3.00 20.58 13.64
CA SER A 334 1.99 19.71 14.28
C SER A 334 0.70 20.44 14.65
N VAL A 335 0.75 21.76 14.86
CA VAL A 335 -0.44 22.57 15.16
C VAL A 335 -1.52 22.47 14.07
N CYS A 336 -1.11 22.25 12.81
CA CYS A 336 -2.00 22.02 11.68
C CYS A 336 -2.02 20.54 11.26
N HIS A 337 -0.85 19.90 11.18
CA HIS A 337 -0.73 18.54 10.65
C HIS A 337 -0.96 17.43 11.67
N GLY A 338 -1.01 17.74 12.97
CA GLY A 338 -0.96 16.75 14.07
C GLY A 338 0.46 16.20 14.26
N LYS A 339 0.79 15.66 15.45
CA LYS A 339 2.12 15.07 15.71
C LYS A 339 2.42 13.87 14.79
N GLU A 340 1.39 13.09 14.50
CA GLU A 340 1.44 11.93 13.58
C GLU A 340 1.34 12.32 12.09
N GLY A 341 1.23 13.61 11.76
CA GLY A 341 1.10 14.08 10.38
C GLY A 341 -0.23 13.70 9.69
N VAL A 342 -1.26 13.27 10.42
CA VAL A 342 -2.55 12.82 9.84
C VAL A 342 -3.53 13.95 9.47
N GLY A 343 -3.10 15.21 9.59
CA GLY A 343 -3.88 16.40 9.24
C GLY A 343 -4.98 16.76 10.23
N ASN A 344 -4.82 16.37 11.50
CA ASN A 344 -5.78 16.59 12.60
C ASN A 344 -5.23 17.51 13.71
N GLY A 345 -4.27 18.38 13.39
CA GLY A 345 -3.78 19.35 14.37
C GLY A 345 -4.90 20.32 14.77
N ILE A 346 -4.83 20.91 15.96
CA ILE A 346 -5.89 21.77 16.52
C ILE A 346 -6.38 22.87 15.57
N ARG A 347 -5.48 23.42 14.73
CA ARG A 347 -5.85 24.45 13.74
C ARG A 347 -6.54 23.89 12.50
N SER A 348 -6.51 22.58 12.26
CA SER A 348 -7.10 21.99 11.06
C SER A 348 -8.63 22.02 11.06
N GLU A 349 -9.26 22.05 12.24
CA GLU A 349 -10.71 22.05 12.40
C GLU A 349 -11.39 23.27 11.78
N THR A 350 -10.70 24.42 11.78
CA THR A 350 -11.23 25.68 11.24
C THR A 350 -10.83 25.92 9.78
N MET A 351 -10.08 25.00 9.15
CA MET A 351 -9.63 25.12 7.75
C MET A 351 -10.63 24.49 6.78
N VAL A 352 -11.68 25.24 6.43
CA VAL A 352 -12.77 24.75 5.55
C VAL A 352 -12.40 24.69 4.07
N ASP A 353 -11.61 25.64 3.56
CA ASP A 353 -11.27 25.71 2.12
C ASP A 353 -10.14 24.76 1.71
N ALA A 354 -9.27 24.41 2.66
CA ALA A 354 -8.14 23.52 2.43
C ALA A 354 -7.64 22.90 3.74
N LYS A 355 -8.13 21.71 4.07
CA LYS A 355 -7.62 20.96 5.22
C LYS A 355 -6.14 20.56 5.01
N PRO A 356 -5.33 20.55 6.09
CA PRO A 356 -3.98 19.99 6.07
C PRO A 356 -3.99 18.56 5.53
N ARG A 357 -3.00 18.27 4.70
CA ARG A 357 -2.87 16.95 4.10
C ARG A 357 -2.37 15.93 5.13
N MET A 358 -2.85 14.69 4.99
CA MET A 358 -2.42 13.50 5.70
C MET A 358 -1.09 13.10 5.07
N LEU A 359 -0.01 13.44 5.76
CA LEU A 359 1.36 13.18 5.34
C LEU A 359 1.72 11.69 5.48
N THR A 360 0.81 10.89 6.05
CA THR A 360 0.86 9.42 6.12
C THR A 360 0.13 8.71 4.98
N ASN A 361 -0.39 9.46 4.00
CA ASN A 361 -1.09 8.91 2.84
C ASN A 361 -0.06 8.51 1.76
N LEU A 362 0.20 7.21 1.65
CA LEU A 362 1.25 6.67 0.79
C LEU A 362 1.03 6.93 -0.70
N ASP A 363 -0.16 6.65 -1.22
CA ASP A 363 -0.50 6.93 -2.63
C ASP A 363 -0.23 8.39 -3.02
N TRP A 364 -0.43 9.32 -2.08
CA TRP A 364 -0.08 10.72 -2.31
C TRP A 364 1.44 10.95 -2.17
N LEU A 365 2.05 10.39 -1.13
CA LEU A 365 3.44 10.64 -0.78
C LEU A 365 4.40 10.10 -1.85
N GLU A 366 4.17 8.89 -2.37
CA GLU A 366 5.01 8.24 -3.39
C GLU A 366 5.04 8.97 -4.74
N THR A 367 3.98 9.71 -5.05
CA THR A 367 3.84 10.43 -6.33
C THR A 367 4.50 11.80 -6.35
N ARG A 368 5.22 12.15 -5.28
CA ARG A 368 5.99 13.39 -5.17
C ARG A 368 7.38 13.00 -4.72
N ASP A 369 8.38 13.58 -5.34
CA ASP A 369 9.76 13.41 -4.92
C ASP A 369 10.08 14.28 -3.69
N ASP A 370 11.27 14.11 -3.11
CA ASP A 370 11.65 14.84 -1.90
C ASP A 370 11.85 16.33 -2.20
N LEU A 371 12.32 16.68 -3.39
CA LEU A 371 12.44 18.07 -3.82
C LEU A 371 11.08 18.76 -3.92
N ARG A 372 10.03 18.08 -4.40
CA ARG A 372 8.65 18.59 -4.44
C ARG A 372 8.08 18.85 -3.05
N LEU A 373 8.46 18.06 -2.06
CA LEU A 373 8.11 18.30 -0.64
C LEU A 373 8.90 19.50 -0.10
N MET A 374 10.21 19.58 -0.34
CA MET A 374 11.03 20.73 0.05
C MET A 374 10.51 22.05 -0.54
N ARG A 375 10.15 22.06 -1.83
CA ARG A 375 9.50 23.22 -2.48
C ARG A 375 8.20 23.64 -1.79
N SER A 376 7.42 22.68 -1.29
CA SER A 376 6.16 22.98 -0.58
C SER A 376 6.41 23.60 0.80
N ILE A 377 7.48 23.17 1.48
CA ILE A 377 7.91 23.77 2.74
C ILE A 377 8.46 25.19 2.48
N LYS A 378 9.40 25.32 1.53
CA LYS A 378 10.07 26.58 1.20
C LYS A 378 9.09 27.67 0.75
N TYR A 379 8.21 27.37 -0.22
CA TYR A 379 7.33 28.36 -0.85
C TYR A 379 5.87 28.33 -0.36
N GLY A 380 5.54 27.39 0.53
CA GLY A 380 4.17 27.14 0.95
C GLY A 380 3.33 26.49 -0.16
N VAL A 381 2.02 26.38 0.10
CA VAL A 381 1.04 25.92 -0.90
C VAL A 381 0.07 27.06 -1.19
N LYS A 382 0.24 27.69 -2.35
CA LYS A 382 -0.57 28.83 -2.78
C LYS A 382 -2.06 28.46 -2.81
N GLY A 383 -2.91 29.33 -2.27
CA GLY A 383 -4.35 29.10 -2.14
C GLY A 383 -4.74 28.23 -0.93
N THR A 384 -3.83 27.95 0.00
CA THR A 384 -4.12 27.28 1.28
C THR A 384 -3.48 28.03 2.46
N SER A 385 -3.77 27.58 3.68
CA SER A 385 -3.16 28.09 4.91
C SER A 385 -1.72 27.64 5.14
N MET A 386 -1.12 26.86 4.23
CA MET A 386 0.28 26.43 4.31
C MET A 386 1.19 27.55 3.83
N THR A 387 1.67 28.38 4.76
CA THR A 387 2.54 29.52 4.48
C THR A 387 3.96 29.09 4.05
N PRO A 388 4.73 29.97 3.38
CA PRO A 388 6.14 29.72 3.09
C PRO A 388 6.98 29.64 4.38
N TRP A 389 7.90 28.67 4.43
CA TRP A 389 8.87 28.50 5.53
C TRP A 389 10.32 28.70 5.08
N GLY A 390 10.54 29.12 3.83
CA GLY A 390 11.87 29.27 3.24
C GLY A 390 12.82 30.15 4.04
N ASP A 391 12.31 31.25 4.60
CA ASP A 391 13.08 32.23 5.38
C ASP A 391 13.29 31.79 6.85
N TYR A 392 12.59 30.74 7.29
CA TYR A 392 12.64 30.21 8.65
C TYR A 392 13.33 28.85 8.75
N THR A 393 13.75 28.28 7.62
CA THR A 393 14.39 26.97 7.56
C THR A 393 15.62 26.99 6.68
N SER A 394 16.67 26.26 7.06
CA SER A 394 17.79 25.96 6.18
C SER A 394 17.48 24.80 5.22
N SER A 395 18.36 24.54 4.25
CA SER A 395 18.21 23.38 3.36
C SER A 395 18.30 22.07 4.13
N LEU A 396 19.24 21.97 5.08
CA LEU A 396 19.37 20.82 5.99
C LEU A 396 18.07 20.56 6.74
N GLN A 397 17.50 21.58 7.37
CA GLN A 397 16.25 21.46 8.14
C GLN A 397 15.08 21.01 7.25
N ARG A 398 14.98 21.51 6.01
CA ARG A 398 13.98 21.04 5.05
C ARG A 398 14.17 19.58 4.67
N MET A 399 15.41 19.16 4.43
CA MET A 399 15.74 17.75 4.14
C MET A 399 15.38 16.85 5.32
N GLN A 400 15.73 17.24 6.55
CA GLN A 400 15.39 16.51 7.78
C GLN A 400 13.88 16.40 8.01
N LEU A 401 13.12 17.50 7.79
CA LEU A 401 11.66 17.48 7.81
C LEU A 401 11.10 16.49 6.80
N VAL A 402 11.63 16.46 5.57
CA VAL A 402 11.19 15.51 4.53
C VAL A 402 11.52 14.07 4.93
N MET A 403 12.72 13.79 5.44
CA MET A 403 13.07 12.45 5.95
C MET A 403 12.09 12.00 7.05
N PHE A 404 11.78 12.88 8.01
CA PHE A 404 10.80 12.59 9.04
C PHE A 404 9.40 12.32 8.46
N ILE A 405 8.93 13.15 7.53
CA ILE A 405 7.63 12.98 6.86
C ILE A 405 7.56 11.63 6.14
N ARG A 406 8.62 11.22 5.44
CA ARG A 406 8.72 9.90 4.81
C ARG A 406 8.68 8.79 5.83
N GLU A 407 9.34 8.97 6.97
CA GLU A 407 9.39 7.99 8.04
C GLU A 407 8.04 7.75 8.72
N LEU A 408 7.17 8.78 8.79
CA LEU A 408 5.81 8.66 9.34
C LEU A 408 4.97 7.54 8.70
N SER A 409 5.27 7.20 7.44
CA SER A 409 4.52 6.19 6.69
C SER A 409 5.28 4.87 6.51
N ARG A 410 6.49 4.74 7.09
CA ARG A 410 7.38 3.61 6.82
C ARG A 410 6.85 2.29 7.35
N GLU A 411 6.21 2.32 8.51
CA GLU A 411 5.54 1.14 9.05
C GLU A 411 4.48 0.62 8.05
N ARG A 412 3.65 1.53 7.54
CA ARG A 412 2.63 1.20 6.53
C ARG A 412 3.25 0.70 5.23
N LEU A 413 4.34 1.30 4.74
CA LEU A 413 5.06 0.80 3.56
C LEU A 413 5.53 -0.64 3.73
N LEU A 414 6.06 -0.97 4.91
CA LEU A 414 6.50 -2.32 5.21
C LEU A 414 5.32 -3.29 5.31
N ARG A 415 4.18 -2.87 5.88
CA ARG A 415 2.94 -3.66 5.88
C ARG A 415 2.43 -3.92 4.46
N ASP A 416 2.30 -2.88 3.63
CA ASP A 416 1.76 -2.98 2.28
C ASP A 416 2.67 -3.87 1.39
N ARG A 417 3.99 -3.74 1.53
CA ARG A 417 4.97 -4.61 0.85
C ARG A 417 4.93 -6.05 1.35
N LEU A 418 4.78 -6.26 2.65
CA LEU A 418 4.61 -7.58 3.22
C LEU A 418 3.33 -8.24 2.68
N ASP A 419 2.20 -7.53 2.69
CA ASP A 419 0.91 -8.03 2.20
C ASP A 419 0.98 -8.39 0.72
N THR A 420 1.58 -7.53 -0.11
CA THR A 420 1.82 -7.80 -1.54
C THR A 420 2.67 -9.07 -1.72
N SER A 421 3.74 -9.20 -0.95
CA SER A 421 4.66 -10.34 -1.03
C SER A 421 3.99 -11.63 -0.59
N LEU A 422 3.16 -11.60 0.46
CA LEU A 422 2.36 -12.74 0.93
C LEU A 422 1.33 -13.17 -0.12
N PHE A 423 0.64 -12.21 -0.76
CA PHE A 423 -0.31 -12.48 -1.83
C PHE A 423 0.36 -13.19 -3.02
N GLU A 424 1.46 -12.61 -3.52
CA GLU A 424 2.20 -13.15 -4.66
C GLU A 424 2.82 -14.53 -4.37
N ALA A 425 3.26 -14.77 -3.13
CA ALA A 425 3.87 -16.02 -2.71
C ALA A 425 2.84 -17.14 -2.49
N PHE A 426 1.73 -16.86 -1.80
CA PHE A 426 0.83 -17.89 -1.27
C PHE A 426 -0.55 -17.86 -1.93
N GLU A 427 -1.19 -16.70 -2.03
CA GLU A 427 -2.54 -16.62 -2.59
C GLU A 427 -2.53 -16.89 -4.10
N ARG A 428 -1.53 -16.37 -4.83
CA ARG A 428 -1.32 -16.72 -6.24
C ARG A 428 -1.06 -18.21 -6.44
N ALA A 429 -0.28 -18.84 -5.56
CA ALA A 429 -0.08 -20.29 -5.59
C ALA A 429 -1.40 -21.06 -5.35
N ALA A 430 -2.22 -20.60 -4.40
CA ALA A 430 -3.54 -21.17 -4.15
C ALA A 430 -4.46 -21.04 -5.38
N LEU A 431 -4.44 -19.91 -6.08
CA LEU A 431 -5.18 -19.71 -7.33
C LEU A 431 -4.73 -20.69 -8.43
N VAL A 432 -3.42 -20.91 -8.57
CA VAL A 432 -2.86 -21.87 -9.54
C VAL A 432 -3.33 -23.30 -9.22
N ILE A 433 -3.23 -23.73 -7.96
CA ILE A 433 -3.70 -25.05 -7.52
C ILE A 433 -5.22 -25.18 -7.70
N GLY A 434 -5.97 -24.12 -7.34
CA GLY A 434 -7.42 -24.06 -7.51
C GLY A 434 -7.85 -24.21 -8.97
N LYS A 435 -7.11 -23.61 -9.91
CA LYS A 435 -7.33 -23.79 -11.35
C LYS A 435 -7.14 -25.25 -11.77
N VAL A 436 -6.03 -25.88 -11.40
CA VAL A 436 -5.75 -27.30 -11.72
C VAL A 436 -6.82 -28.22 -11.10
N ARG A 437 -7.17 -27.97 -9.84
CA ARG A 437 -8.24 -28.71 -9.14
C ARG A 437 -9.57 -28.56 -9.87
N GLY A 438 -9.94 -27.36 -10.30
CA GLY A 438 -11.17 -27.12 -11.07
C GLY A 438 -11.20 -27.87 -12.40
N GLU A 439 -10.09 -27.94 -13.13
CA GLU A 439 -9.99 -28.72 -14.36
C GLU A 439 -10.11 -30.23 -14.11
N ARG A 440 -9.44 -30.74 -13.06
CA ARG A 440 -9.54 -32.16 -12.66
C ARG A 440 -10.93 -32.53 -12.14
N TYR A 441 -11.60 -31.62 -11.43
CA TYR A 441 -12.95 -31.85 -10.92
C TYR A 441 -13.98 -32.01 -12.04
N ARG A 442 -13.83 -31.29 -13.16
CA ARG A 442 -14.68 -31.51 -14.34
C ARG A 442 -14.52 -32.92 -14.91
N ALA A 443 -13.29 -33.45 -14.95
CA ALA A 443 -13.03 -34.81 -15.39
C ALA A 443 -13.59 -35.85 -14.40
N LEU A 444 -13.45 -35.60 -13.09
CA LEU A 444 -14.05 -36.40 -12.03
C LEU A 444 -15.57 -36.52 -12.22
N GLU A 445 -16.27 -35.41 -12.48
CA GLU A 445 -17.72 -35.42 -12.63
C GLU A 445 -18.17 -36.20 -13.89
N GLN A 446 -17.40 -36.13 -14.97
CA GLN A 446 -17.64 -36.94 -16.17
C GLN A 446 -17.51 -38.45 -15.88
N VAL A 447 -16.47 -38.86 -15.16
CA VAL A 447 -16.29 -40.28 -14.76
C VAL A 447 -17.37 -40.73 -13.80
N ARG A 448 -17.82 -39.86 -12.89
CA ARG A 448 -18.93 -40.14 -11.96
C ARG A 448 -20.24 -40.40 -12.70
N GLU A 449 -20.54 -39.61 -13.73
CA GLU A 449 -21.71 -39.82 -14.59
C GLU A 449 -21.60 -41.15 -15.34
N GLN A 450 -20.46 -41.43 -15.97
CA GLN A 450 -20.19 -42.71 -16.66
C GLN A 450 -20.31 -43.91 -15.71
N TYR A 451 -19.80 -43.81 -14.49
CA TYR A 451 -19.92 -44.85 -13.47
C TYR A 451 -21.40 -45.12 -13.09
N SER A 452 -22.19 -44.06 -12.90
CA SER A 452 -23.62 -44.18 -12.62
C SER A 452 -24.37 -44.90 -13.75
N GLU A 453 -24.07 -44.55 -15.00
CA GLU A 453 -24.66 -45.20 -16.18
C GLU A 453 -24.23 -46.66 -16.31
N ALA A 454 -22.94 -46.96 -16.16
CA ALA A 454 -22.40 -48.33 -16.24
C ALA A 454 -23.00 -49.23 -15.15
N ARG A 455 -23.17 -48.69 -13.94
CA ARG A 455 -23.83 -49.39 -12.83
C ARG A 455 -25.29 -49.73 -13.16
N GLN A 456 -26.07 -48.77 -13.68
CA GLN A 456 -27.45 -49.01 -14.10
C GLN A 456 -27.53 -50.06 -15.23
N GLN A 457 -26.60 -50.00 -16.19
CA GLN A 457 -26.53 -50.97 -17.29
C GLN A 457 -26.22 -52.37 -16.77
N ARG A 458 -25.26 -52.51 -15.85
CA ARG A 458 -24.94 -53.79 -15.20
C ARG A 458 -26.13 -54.36 -14.43
N GLU A 459 -26.85 -53.54 -13.68
CA GLU A 459 -28.07 -53.96 -12.96
C GLU A 459 -29.13 -54.51 -13.93
N ARG A 460 -29.36 -53.86 -15.08
CA ARG A 460 -30.29 -54.35 -16.12
C ARG A 460 -29.91 -55.71 -16.68
N TYR A 461 -28.64 -55.91 -17.05
CA TYR A 461 -28.18 -57.21 -17.56
C TYR A 461 -28.25 -58.30 -16.48
N TYR A 462 -27.98 -57.96 -15.22
CA TYR A 462 -28.07 -58.91 -14.11
C TYR A 462 -29.50 -59.41 -13.88
N GLU A 463 -30.50 -58.53 -13.98
CA GLU A 463 -31.92 -58.91 -13.90
C GLU A 463 -32.35 -59.83 -15.04
N GLN A 464 -31.87 -59.60 -16.27
CA GLN A 464 -32.16 -60.45 -17.44
C GLN A 464 -31.52 -61.84 -17.31
N VAL A 465 -30.27 -61.91 -16.84
CA VAL A 465 -29.60 -63.20 -16.55
C VAL A 465 -30.41 -63.99 -15.50
N GLN A 466 -30.91 -63.34 -14.45
CA GLN A 466 -31.73 -64.00 -13.41
C GLN A 466 -33.09 -64.49 -13.92
N ARG A 467 -33.74 -63.76 -14.83
CA ARG A 467 -35.07 -64.11 -15.33
C ARG A 467 -35.05 -65.21 -16.39
N ASN A 468 -34.08 -65.19 -17.30
CA ASN A 468 -34.13 -66.01 -18.52
C ASN A 468 -32.78 -66.62 -18.94
N GLY A 469 -31.70 -66.44 -18.15
CA GLY A 469 -30.41 -67.12 -18.38
C GLY A 469 -29.66 -66.68 -19.65
N GLN A 470 -30.11 -65.62 -20.32
CA GLN A 470 -29.49 -65.06 -21.52
C GLN A 470 -28.55 -63.89 -21.17
N GLU A 471 -27.72 -63.46 -22.13
CA GLU A 471 -26.84 -62.27 -22.03
C GLU A 471 -25.73 -62.31 -20.96
N THR A 472 -25.33 -63.50 -20.52
CA THR A 472 -24.28 -63.71 -19.50
C THR A 472 -22.95 -63.02 -19.83
N ALA A 473 -22.54 -63.02 -21.10
CA ALA A 473 -21.31 -62.37 -21.56
C ALA A 473 -21.41 -60.83 -21.47
N ALA A 474 -22.57 -60.26 -21.81
CA ALA A 474 -22.81 -58.82 -21.71
C ALA A 474 -22.85 -58.35 -20.24
N ALA A 475 -23.44 -59.16 -19.35
CA ALA A 475 -23.43 -58.90 -17.91
C ALA A 475 -22.00 -58.87 -17.32
N VAL A 476 -21.14 -59.81 -17.73
CA VAL A 476 -19.73 -59.83 -17.30
C VAL A 476 -18.96 -58.62 -17.85
N ALA A 477 -19.19 -58.25 -19.12
CA ALA A 477 -18.54 -57.08 -19.71
C ALA A 477 -18.96 -55.77 -19.03
N ALA A 478 -20.26 -55.59 -18.75
CA ALA A 478 -20.77 -54.43 -18.03
C ALA A 478 -20.21 -54.33 -16.60
N TYR A 479 -20.06 -55.46 -15.91
CA TYR A 479 -19.43 -55.50 -14.59
C TYR A 479 -17.94 -55.11 -14.63
N ARG A 480 -17.18 -55.59 -15.64
CA ARG A 480 -15.78 -55.18 -15.84
C ARG A 480 -15.67 -53.68 -16.10
N GLN A 481 -16.54 -53.13 -16.94
CA GLN A 481 -16.57 -51.69 -17.24
C GLN A 481 -16.88 -50.86 -15.99
N GLU A 482 -17.84 -51.29 -15.16
CA GLU A 482 -18.13 -50.62 -13.89
C GLU A 482 -16.93 -50.64 -12.94
N LEU A 483 -16.23 -51.77 -12.81
CA LEU A 483 -15.04 -51.87 -11.95
C LEU A 483 -13.93 -50.91 -12.42
N LEU A 484 -13.70 -50.82 -13.73
CA LEU A 484 -12.73 -49.88 -14.30
C LEU A 484 -13.09 -48.42 -13.97
N LEU A 485 -14.35 -48.04 -14.16
CA LEU A 485 -14.84 -46.70 -13.83
C LEU A 485 -14.81 -46.42 -12.32
N LEU A 486 -15.05 -47.42 -11.48
CA LEU A 486 -14.96 -47.29 -10.03
C LEU A 486 -13.52 -47.05 -9.57
N ASP A 487 -12.55 -47.74 -10.17
CA ASP A 487 -11.13 -47.53 -9.86
C ASP A 487 -10.65 -46.16 -10.35
N GLN A 488 -11.08 -45.71 -11.53
CA GLN A 488 -10.84 -44.36 -12.02
C GLN A 488 -11.46 -43.31 -11.10
N LEU A 489 -12.73 -43.49 -10.69
CA LEU A 489 -13.44 -42.57 -9.81
C LEU A 489 -12.70 -42.41 -8.47
N LYS A 490 -12.29 -43.53 -7.85
CA LYS A 490 -11.51 -43.52 -6.60
C LYS A 490 -10.18 -42.79 -6.75
N ALA A 491 -9.51 -42.96 -7.89
CA ALA A 491 -8.26 -42.29 -8.16
C ALA A 491 -8.44 -40.77 -8.28
N PHE A 492 -9.46 -40.31 -9.02
CA PHE A 492 -9.78 -38.88 -9.11
C PHE A 492 -10.19 -38.28 -7.76
N GLU A 493 -10.97 -39.00 -6.94
CA GLU A 493 -11.36 -38.55 -5.60
C GLU A 493 -10.16 -38.47 -4.65
N ALA A 494 -9.20 -39.40 -4.76
CA ALA A 494 -7.94 -39.34 -4.02
C ALA A 494 -7.10 -38.13 -4.44
N ASP A 495 -7.00 -37.84 -5.73
CA ASP A 495 -6.29 -36.69 -6.27
C ASP A 495 -6.91 -35.36 -5.83
N ASP A 496 -8.25 -35.23 -5.87
CA ASP A 496 -8.95 -34.03 -5.39
C ASP A 496 -8.68 -33.80 -3.89
N LYS A 497 -8.68 -34.87 -3.10
CA LYS A 497 -8.35 -34.80 -1.67
C LYS A 497 -6.91 -34.32 -1.48
N VAL A 498 -5.94 -34.84 -2.23
CA VAL A 498 -4.54 -34.41 -2.14
C VAL A 498 -4.39 -32.92 -2.49
N LEU A 499 -5.06 -32.43 -3.54
CA LEU A 499 -5.05 -31.01 -3.91
C LEU A 499 -5.70 -30.13 -2.82
N GLY A 500 -6.79 -30.59 -2.21
CA GLY A 500 -7.40 -29.95 -1.05
C GLY A 500 -6.46 -29.87 0.16
N ASP A 501 -5.75 -30.96 0.46
CA ASP A 501 -4.77 -31.03 1.55
C ASP A 501 -3.56 -30.10 1.29
N ILE A 502 -3.13 -29.95 0.03
CA ILE A 502 -2.08 -28.97 -0.36
C ILE A 502 -2.56 -27.55 -0.08
N LEU A 503 -3.78 -27.18 -0.50
CA LEU A 503 -4.36 -25.86 -0.25
C LEU A 503 -4.46 -25.56 1.25
N ALA A 504 -4.89 -26.54 2.06
CA ALA A 504 -4.96 -26.39 3.50
C ALA A 504 -3.57 -26.16 4.13
N SER A 505 -2.55 -26.92 3.71
CA SER A 505 -1.17 -26.72 4.19
C SER A 505 -0.59 -25.38 3.76
N LEU A 506 -0.89 -24.92 2.53
CA LEU A 506 -0.47 -23.62 2.02
C LEU A 506 -1.10 -22.46 2.81
N GLY A 507 -2.38 -22.58 3.16
CA GLY A 507 -3.07 -21.61 4.03
C GLY A 507 -2.47 -21.54 5.44
N GLY A 508 -2.05 -22.69 6.01
CA GLY A 508 -1.32 -22.73 7.28
C GLY A 508 0.05 -22.04 7.19
N GLU A 509 0.81 -22.28 6.12
CA GLU A 509 2.10 -21.61 5.88
C GLU A 509 1.94 -20.09 5.76
N LEU A 510 0.93 -19.63 5.01
CA LEU A 510 0.59 -18.22 4.87
C LEU A 510 0.31 -17.56 6.23
N GLU A 511 -0.50 -18.18 7.08
CA GLU A 511 -0.87 -17.60 8.38
C GLU A 511 0.34 -17.48 9.31
N VAL A 512 1.20 -18.50 9.34
CA VAL A 512 2.45 -18.47 10.12
C VAL A 512 3.34 -17.31 9.70
N TYR A 513 3.55 -17.12 8.39
CA TYR A 513 4.37 -16.03 7.89
C TYR A 513 3.72 -14.66 8.04
N ARG A 514 2.41 -14.55 7.85
CA ARG A 514 1.67 -13.31 8.14
C ARG A 514 1.88 -12.88 9.60
N LEU A 515 1.75 -13.80 10.56
CA LEU A 515 1.94 -13.50 11.98
C LEU A 515 3.37 -13.07 12.31
N ILE A 516 4.39 -13.72 11.73
CA ILE A 516 5.79 -13.29 11.90
C ILE A 516 5.96 -11.87 11.36
N GLY A 517 5.53 -11.61 10.12
CA GLY A 517 5.68 -10.31 9.47
C GLY A 517 5.01 -9.17 10.24
N ILE A 518 3.77 -9.37 10.71
CA ILE A 518 3.07 -8.40 11.56
C ILE A 518 3.87 -8.09 12.83
N ASN A 519 4.40 -9.12 13.51
CA ASN A 519 5.18 -8.92 14.74
C ASN A 519 6.53 -8.22 14.49
N LEU A 520 7.16 -8.42 13.32
CA LEU A 520 8.37 -7.70 12.94
C LEU A 520 8.07 -6.21 12.69
N VAL A 521 6.99 -5.92 11.97
CA VAL A 521 6.59 -4.54 11.68
C VAL A 521 6.15 -3.78 12.95
N GLU A 522 5.29 -4.38 13.78
CA GLU A 522 4.75 -3.73 14.98
C GLU A 522 5.81 -3.46 16.06
N ARG A 523 6.81 -4.33 16.20
CA ARG A 523 7.83 -4.20 17.25
C ARG A 523 8.97 -3.26 16.92
N ARG A 524 8.93 -2.62 15.73
CA ARG A 524 9.92 -1.63 15.28
C ARG A 524 11.37 -2.13 15.43
N VAL A 525 11.61 -3.41 15.13
CA VAL A 525 12.97 -3.93 14.90
C VAL A 525 13.59 -3.20 13.72
N ASP A 526 14.93 -3.24 13.60
CA ASP A 526 15.63 -2.61 12.49
C ASP A 526 14.95 -2.97 11.16
N HIS A 527 14.61 -1.95 10.38
CA HIS A 527 13.91 -2.12 9.12
C HIS A 527 14.63 -3.08 8.17
N ALA A 528 15.97 -3.13 8.20
CA ALA A 528 16.74 -4.08 7.41
C ALA A 528 16.37 -5.55 7.72
N VAL A 529 15.96 -5.85 8.96
CA VAL A 529 15.49 -7.19 9.36
C VAL A 529 14.15 -7.51 8.72
N THR A 530 13.23 -6.54 8.68
CA THR A 530 11.91 -6.71 8.07
C THR A 530 12.01 -6.85 6.55
N GLU A 531 12.91 -6.08 5.91
CA GLU A 531 13.22 -6.21 4.47
C GLU A 531 13.73 -7.61 4.12
N LYS A 532 14.68 -8.15 4.90
CA LYS A 532 15.16 -9.53 4.71
C LYS A 532 14.06 -10.56 4.91
N TYR A 533 13.14 -10.30 5.84
CA TYR A 533 11.98 -11.16 6.04
C TYR A 533 11.03 -11.16 4.84
N ILE A 534 10.79 -10.00 4.23
CA ILE A 534 10.04 -9.91 2.97
C ILE A 534 10.77 -10.69 1.86
N GLU A 535 12.09 -10.59 1.76
CA GLU A 535 12.87 -11.39 0.79
C GLU A 535 12.73 -12.91 1.04
N LEU A 536 12.61 -13.32 2.32
CA LEU A 536 12.37 -14.72 2.68
C LEU A 536 10.99 -15.18 2.22
N VAL A 537 9.97 -14.33 2.35
CA VAL A 537 8.62 -14.59 1.82
C VAL A 537 8.67 -14.69 0.30
N ASP A 538 9.37 -13.78 -0.37
CA ASP A 538 9.51 -13.73 -1.83
C ASP A 538 10.15 -14.97 -2.43
N ALA A 539 11.02 -15.66 -1.69
CA ALA A 539 11.60 -16.94 -2.11
C ALA A 539 10.55 -18.07 -2.28
N ASN A 540 9.28 -17.81 -1.96
CA ASN A 540 8.15 -18.73 -2.19
C ASN A 540 7.35 -18.43 -3.46
N LYS A 541 7.58 -17.28 -4.12
CA LYS A 541 6.88 -16.89 -5.35
C LYS A 541 7.13 -17.93 -6.45
N GLY A 542 6.10 -18.19 -7.25
CA GLY A 542 6.20 -19.07 -8.43
C GLY A 542 6.35 -20.57 -8.13
N ARG A 543 6.23 -21.00 -6.86
CA ARG A 543 6.43 -22.41 -6.45
C ARG A 543 5.54 -23.41 -7.19
N TYR A 544 4.33 -23.00 -7.59
CA TYR A 544 3.38 -23.85 -8.31
C TYR A 544 3.12 -23.31 -9.70
N ILE A 545 3.17 -24.20 -10.69
CA ILE A 545 2.91 -23.86 -12.10
C ILE A 545 1.86 -24.83 -12.65
N ALA A 546 0.81 -24.29 -13.26
CA ALA A 546 -0.20 -25.08 -13.95
C ALA A 546 0.23 -25.36 -15.39
N ARG A 547 0.14 -26.62 -15.82
CA ARG A 547 0.31 -27.09 -17.20
C ARG A 547 -0.94 -27.87 -17.61
N GLY A 548 -2.01 -27.15 -17.94
CA GLY A 548 -3.34 -27.75 -18.10
C GLY A 548 -3.79 -28.40 -16.78
N ARG A 549 -4.06 -29.72 -16.82
CA ARG A 549 -4.48 -30.50 -15.65
C ARG A 549 -3.32 -30.92 -14.73
N ASP A 550 -2.10 -30.63 -15.11
CA ASP A 550 -0.92 -31.00 -14.34
C ASP A 550 -0.43 -29.82 -13.51
N LEU A 551 -0.02 -30.15 -12.29
CA LEU A 551 0.64 -29.23 -11.38
C LEU A 551 2.12 -29.54 -11.38
N ALA A 552 2.97 -28.53 -11.48
CA ALA A 552 4.41 -28.63 -11.23
C ALA A 552 4.78 -27.89 -9.94
N PHE A 553 5.80 -28.39 -9.24
CA PHE A 553 6.34 -27.81 -8.01
C PHE A 553 7.82 -27.46 -8.19
N GLU A 554 8.18 -26.20 -7.95
CA GLU A 554 9.57 -25.71 -7.98
C GLU A 554 10.17 -25.63 -6.57
N SER A 555 11.32 -26.28 -6.36
CA SER A 555 11.92 -26.47 -5.03
C SER A 555 12.97 -25.43 -4.61
N ASP A 556 13.41 -24.56 -5.51
CA ASP A 556 14.70 -23.86 -5.38
C ASP A 556 14.77 -22.83 -4.24
N GLY A 557 13.61 -22.29 -3.81
CA GLY A 557 13.56 -21.28 -2.75
C GLY A 557 13.95 -21.75 -1.35
N ALA A 558 13.92 -23.06 -1.05
CA ALA A 558 14.07 -23.56 0.32
C ALA A 558 15.45 -23.29 0.95
N ALA A 559 16.52 -23.39 0.15
CA ALA A 559 17.87 -23.08 0.62
C ALA A 559 18.03 -21.59 0.94
N LYS A 560 17.51 -20.72 0.06
CA LYS A 560 17.53 -19.27 0.24
C LYS A 560 16.78 -18.84 1.51
N MET A 561 15.60 -19.42 1.76
CA MET A 561 14.83 -19.14 2.99
C MET A 561 15.57 -19.51 4.26
N ARG A 562 16.29 -20.64 4.27
CA ARG A 562 17.06 -21.06 5.44
C ARG A 562 18.18 -20.07 5.77
N ILE A 563 18.88 -19.60 4.74
CA ILE A 563 19.95 -18.60 4.88
C ILE A 563 19.36 -17.29 5.42
N LEU A 564 18.33 -16.75 4.76
CA LEU A 564 17.68 -15.51 5.19
C LEU A 564 17.11 -15.62 6.61
N GLY A 565 16.52 -16.76 6.97
CA GLY A 565 16.01 -17.02 8.31
C GLY A 565 17.10 -16.94 9.37
N GLN A 566 18.29 -17.52 9.10
CA GLN A 566 19.44 -17.42 10.00
C GLN A 566 19.96 -15.99 10.12
N GLU A 567 20.01 -15.24 9.02
CA GLU A 567 20.42 -13.83 9.05
C GLU A 567 19.48 -12.96 9.87
N ILE A 568 18.16 -13.17 9.76
CA ILE A 568 17.14 -12.46 10.53
C ILE A 568 17.32 -12.76 12.03
N ILE A 569 17.47 -14.03 12.40
CA ILE A 569 17.70 -14.44 13.79
C ILE A 569 18.99 -13.82 14.32
N SER A 570 20.07 -13.85 13.55
CA SER A 570 21.36 -13.26 13.94
C SER A 570 21.29 -11.75 14.12
N ALA A 571 20.47 -11.05 13.32
CA ALA A 571 20.30 -9.61 13.47
C ALA A 571 19.53 -9.26 14.75
N ILE A 572 18.47 -10.00 15.07
CA ILE A 572 17.73 -9.85 16.33
C ILE A 572 18.63 -10.16 17.53
N ASP A 573 19.50 -11.17 17.42
CA ASP A 573 20.48 -11.51 18.46
C ASP A 573 21.49 -10.38 18.70
N LYS A 574 21.94 -9.73 17.63
CA LYS A 574 22.80 -8.55 17.76
C LYS A 574 22.07 -7.42 18.50
N GLU A 575 20.82 -7.12 18.14
CA GLU A 575 20.03 -6.10 18.85
C GLU A 575 19.83 -6.42 20.34
N LEU A 576 19.62 -7.71 20.67
CA LEU A 576 19.52 -8.15 22.07
C LEU A 576 20.81 -7.88 22.85
N VAL A 577 21.98 -8.13 22.24
CA VAL A 577 23.29 -7.85 22.84
C VAL A 577 23.51 -6.35 22.99
N ASP A 578 23.11 -5.55 21.99
CA ASP A 578 23.25 -4.09 22.02
C ASP A 578 22.40 -3.50 23.17
N VAL A 579 21.14 -3.94 23.30
CA VAL A 579 20.25 -3.52 24.42
C VAL A 579 20.80 -3.93 25.78
N GLN A 580 21.41 -5.11 25.90
CA GLN A 580 22.07 -5.53 27.14
C GLN A 580 23.28 -4.66 27.48
N THR A 581 24.06 -4.29 26.47
CA THR A 581 25.24 -3.42 26.63
C THR A 581 24.81 -2.01 27.05
N GLU A 582 23.77 -1.45 26.43
CA GLU A 582 23.14 -0.18 26.83
C GLU A 582 22.67 -0.24 28.29
N ARG A 583 21.98 -1.32 28.66
CA ARG A 583 21.50 -1.51 30.03
C ARG A 583 22.66 -1.53 31.03
N ALA A 584 23.73 -2.27 30.75
CA ALA A 584 24.92 -2.30 31.61
C ALA A 584 25.56 -0.90 31.77
N ALA A 585 25.55 -0.08 30.71
CA ALA A 585 26.06 1.29 30.76
C ALA A 585 25.18 2.20 31.65
N VAL A 586 23.85 2.10 31.55
CA VAL A 586 22.91 2.83 32.43
C VAL A 586 23.02 2.32 33.87
N GLU A 587 23.25 1.02 34.07
CA GLU A 587 23.49 0.43 35.39
C GLU A 587 24.78 0.94 36.07
N GLY A 588 25.73 1.49 35.32
CA GLY A 588 26.93 2.14 35.83
C GLY A 588 26.76 3.63 36.22
N GLN A 589 25.64 4.27 35.88
CA GLN A 589 25.39 5.70 36.18
C GLN A 589 25.00 5.93 37.66
N LEU A 590 25.02 7.16 38.16
CA LEU A 590 24.53 7.42 39.52
C LEU A 590 23.01 7.16 39.64
N ALA A 591 22.58 6.70 40.81
CA ALA A 591 21.18 6.41 41.08
C ALA A 591 20.32 7.68 40.99
N SER A 592 19.27 7.64 40.15
CA SER A 592 18.32 8.75 39.95
C SER A 592 16.96 8.18 39.48
N GLY A 593 15.89 8.99 39.56
CA GLY A 593 14.57 8.60 39.04
C GLY A 593 14.61 8.25 37.55
N GLY A 594 15.28 9.07 36.74
CA GLY A 594 15.45 8.84 35.30
C GLY A 594 16.27 7.59 34.96
N ARG A 595 17.21 7.18 35.82
CA ARG A 595 17.92 5.90 35.67
C ARG A 595 16.97 4.71 35.84
N THR A 596 16.13 4.71 36.86
CA THR A 596 15.20 3.61 37.14
C THR A 596 14.20 3.43 35.99
N GLU A 597 13.67 4.54 35.48
CA GLU A 597 12.79 4.55 34.32
C GLU A 597 13.51 3.99 33.08
N ALA A 598 14.70 4.50 32.74
CA ALA A 598 15.50 4.01 31.61
C ALA A 598 15.79 2.50 31.68
N LEU A 599 16.13 1.97 32.87
CA LEU A 599 16.34 0.54 33.07
C LEU A 599 15.04 -0.27 32.86
N GLY A 600 13.90 0.25 33.31
CA GLY A 600 12.59 -0.36 33.06
C GLY A 600 12.27 -0.45 31.57
N HIS A 601 12.53 0.61 30.80
CA HIS A 601 12.33 0.61 29.35
C HIS A 601 13.26 -0.35 28.63
N LEU A 602 14.56 -0.36 28.96
CA LEU A 602 15.51 -1.30 28.35
C LEU A 602 15.16 -2.75 28.67
N GLN A 603 14.69 -3.04 29.90
CA GLN A 603 14.22 -4.38 30.25
C GLN A 603 12.98 -4.78 29.45
N SER A 604 12.01 -3.88 29.29
CA SER A 604 10.82 -4.11 28.48
C SER A 604 11.18 -4.37 27.01
N ARG A 605 12.07 -3.55 26.43
CA ARG A 605 12.59 -3.69 25.06
C ARG A 605 13.29 -5.04 24.88
N TYR A 606 14.17 -5.42 25.81
CA TYR A 606 14.84 -6.72 25.80
C TYR A 606 13.84 -7.89 25.81
N SER A 607 12.89 -7.89 26.76
CA SER A 607 11.86 -8.92 26.84
C SER A 607 10.98 -8.98 25.59
N ALA A 608 10.72 -7.84 24.95
CA ALA A 608 9.98 -7.78 23.70
C ALA A 608 10.77 -8.40 22.52
N LEU A 609 12.06 -8.07 22.37
CA LEU A 609 12.93 -8.64 21.34
C LEU A 609 13.13 -10.15 21.53
N ASP A 610 13.31 -10.61 22.76
CA ASP A 610 13.49 -12.02 23.09
C ASP A 610 12.23 -12.84 22.80
N LYS A 611 11.04 -12.30 23.12
CA LYS A 611 9.76 -12.92 22.74
C LYS A 611 9.57 -12.95 21.21
N LEU A 612 9.99 -11.90 20.51
CA LEU A 612 9.94 -11.83 19.05
C LEU A 612 10.84 -12.90 18.43
N LYS A 613 12.10 -12.99 18.88
CA LYS A 613 13.05 -14.03 18.43
C LYS A 613 12.43 -15.43 18.55
N ARG A 614 11.87 -15.78 19.71
CA ARG A 614 11.22 -17.09 19.91
C ARG A 614 10.12 -17.36 18.89
N LYS A 615 9.25 -16.37 18.63
CA LYS A 615 8.18 -16.50 17.64
C LYS A 615 8.72 -16.66 16.22
N VAL A 616 9.76 -15.90 15.85
CA VAL A 616 10.40 -16.02 14.53
C VAL A 616 10.98 -17.41 14.36
N VAL A 617 11.75 -17.90 15.33
CA VAL A 617 12.35 -19.25 15.28
C VAL A 617 11.27 -20.33 15.14
N SER A 618 10.28 -20.34 16.03
CA SER A 618 9.23 -21.37 16.00
C SER A 618 8.39 -21.31 14.72
N GLY A 619 8.05 -20.11 14.25
CA GLY A 619 7.26 -19.93 13.04
C GLY A 619 8.03 -20.28 11.77
N LEU A 620 9.33 -19.98 11.68
CA LEU A 620 10.15 -20.41 10.54
C LEU A 620 10.24 -21.94 10.46
N GLU A 621 10.38 -22.63 11.60
CA GLU A 621 10.33 -24.10 11.66
C GLU A 621 8.96 -24.65 11.25
N GLU A 622 7.88 -24.01 11.69
CA GLU A 622 6.51 -24.42 11.34
C GLU A 622 6.20 -24.22 9.85
N GLY A 623 6.57 -23.08 9.27
CA GLY A 623 6.47 -22.84 7.84
C GLY A 623 7.27 -23.87 7.02
N ALA A 624 8.48 -24.21 7.47
CA ALA A 624 9.28 -25.26 6.83
C ALA A 624 8.59 -26.64 6.87
N ARG A 625 7.90 -26.99 7.97
CA ARG A 625 7.09 -28.22 8.06
C ARG A 625 5.92 -28.21 7.09
N HIS A 626 5.19 -27.09 6.98
CA HIS A 626 4.10 -26.97 6.00
C HIS A 626 4.59 -27.15 4.55
N ARG A 627 5.73 -26.55 4.23
CA ARG A 627 6.37 -26.69 2.91
C ARG A 627 6.77 -28.13 2.62
N GLU A 628 7.33 -28.84 3.60
CA GLU A 628 7.68 -30.26 3.47
C GLU A 628 6.43 -31.14 3.23
N VAL A 629 5.35 -30.89 3.99
CA VAL A 629 4.07 -31.59 3.78
C VAL A 629 3.52 -31.35 2.37
N GLN A 630 3.61 -30.12 1.86
CA GLN A 630 3.22 -29.79 0.49
C GLN A 630 4.03 -30.57 -0.55
N LEU A 631 5.36 -30.66 -0.39
CA LEU A 631 6.22 -31.43 -1.29
C LEU A 631 5.86 -32.92 -1.28
N GLN A 632 5.60 -33.50 -0.11
CA GLN A 632 5.20 -34.90 0.03
C GLN A 632 3.81 -35.19 -0.58
N LEU A 633 2.86 -34.26 -0.43
CA LEU A 633 1.55 -34.34 -1.08
C LEU A 633 1.68 -34.24 -2.60
N TYR A 634 2.50 -33.31 -3.09
CA TYR A 634 2.81 -33.18 -4.51
C TYR A 634 3.44 -34.45 -5.10
N GLN A 635 4.41 -35.06 -4.42
CA GLN A 635 5.03 -36.31 -4.87
C GLN A 635 4.00 -37.45 -4.96
N ARG A 636 3.07 -37.54 -3.99
CA ARG A 636 1.95 -38.49 -4.05
C ARG A 636 1.05 -38.25 -5.26
N LEU A 637 0.78 -36.99 -5.60
CA LEU A 637 0.00 -36.63 -6.79
C LEU A 637 0.69 -37.06 -8.09
N GLN A 638 2.02 -36.95 -8.18
CA GLN A 638 2.80 -37.40 -9.34
C GLN A 638 2.82 -38.93 -9.50
N HIS A 639 2.90 -39.66 -8.38
CA HIS A 639 2.82 -41.12 -8.39
C HIS A 639 1.39 -41.67 -8.60
N SER A 640 0.38 -40.80 -8.54
CA SER A 640 -1.02 -41.12 -8.80
C SER A 640 -1.38 -41.14 -10.30
N SER A 641 -0.40 -41.21 -11.23
CA SER A 641 -0.66 -41.38 -12.67
C SER A 641 -1.43 -42.68 -12.96
N THR A 642 -2.74 -42.58 -12.82
CA THR A 642 -3.75 -43.64 -12.92
C THR A 642 -4.58 -43.47 -14.19
N ALA A 643 -4.00 -42.83 -15.21
CA ALA A 643 -4.50 -42.90 -16.59
C ALA A 643 -3.57 -43.76 -17.46
N GLU A 644 -2.25 -43.62 -17.33
CA GLU A 644 -1.30 -44.40 -18.15
C GLU A 644 -1.14 -45.84 -17.65
N MET A 645 -1.06 -46.08 -16.33
CA MET A 645 -0.91 -47.44 -15.78
C MET A 645 -2.14 -48.34 -15.96
N ILE A 646 -3.35 -47.76 -16.00
CA ILE A 646 -4.57 -48.54 -16.26
C ILE A 646 -4.63 -48.93 -17.73
N THR A 647 -4.20 -48.03 -18.63
CA THR A 647 -4.10 -48.31 -20.08
C THR A 647 -3.00 -49.35 -20.39
N GLU A 648 -1.87 -49.33 -19.67
CA GLU A 648 -0.83 -50.36 -19.78
C GLU A 648 -1.27 -51.74 -19.26
N ARG A 649 -2.06 -51.80 -18.17
CA ARG A 649 -2.70 -53.05 -17.71
C ARG A 649 -3.72 -53.58 -18.73
N MET A 650 -4.45 -52.69 -19.40
CA MET A 650 -5.41 -53.08 -20.46
C MET A 650 -4.71 -53.76 -21.65
N LEU A 651 -3.54 -53.26 -22.08
CA LEU A 651 -2.78 -53.87 -23.18
C LEU A 651 -2.20 -55.25 -22.84
N ILE A 652 -1.92 -55.50 -21.55
CA ILE A 652 -1.41 -56.78 -21.07
C ILE A 652 -2.54 -57.80 -20.89
N GLU A 653 -3.75 -57.36 -20.49
CA GLU A 653 -4.92 -58.23 -20.31
C GLU A 653 -5.73 -58.47 -21.60
N GLU A 654 -5.66 -57.60 -22.63
CA GLU A 654 -6.20 -57.90 -23.97
C GLU A 654 -5.28 -58.84 -24.78
N ALA A 655 -4.00 -58.95 -24.39
CA ALA A 655 -3.03 -59.84 -25.01
C ALA A 655 -2.96 -61.25 -24.37
N ALA A 656 -3.66 -61.48 -23.26
CA ALA A 656 -3.74 -62.74 -22.52
C ALA A 656 -5.14 -63.34 -22.58
#